data_AF-A0A926C249-F1
#
_entry.id   AF-A0A926C249-F1
#
_cell.length_a   1.000
_cell.length_b   1.000
_cell.length_c   1.000
_cell.angle_alpha   90.00
_cell.angle_beta   90.00
_cell.angle_gamma   90.00
#
_symmetry.space_group_name_H-M   'P 1'
#
loop_
_entity.id
_entity.type
_entity.pdbx_description
1 polymer ?
#
loop_
_entity_poly.entity_id
_entity_poly.type
_entity_poly.pdbx_seq_one_letter_code
_entity_poly.pdbx_strand_id
1 'polypeptide(L)'
;MKQLYFACLLAIVGLLLFPPVSAQKSPRPLTNYERFAIRQRALPGRETICPASTINSYTRTGVRDSRSARTSATVSSTFIVDYTGFSTEAQAAFQYAVDIWSTVIVSPVPIRIKADWVMLNPNALGGARPATTRIGSDGRQWVFAQYPVALAEKIARRPLNAPTEPDIIAQFNRNTNWYFGTDGNPPTGQYDLVTVVLHEIGHGLGFVDAINSADNNSIAGYDFPAPYDHFVENNAGNRLVDAQQFANNSTALLRQLTGGQLYFNGPIVQQRNGQRARLYAPTTYAAGSTLSHLNETTYPPGDINSLMTFAIGPAEAIHTPGPLVMNMFTDMEWKTTSVLHTAIVDQEEVRDLAFQAQVISDTTLIPGSVRFFYHTGPVSGTVAPTFTEGPLTRTGTDQYAFTLPAARAQGDVQYYFQAQDASGRTFTNPGKNLAGVPLFYQVVLGPDNVAPTITHSPKANLLLTTQADSIQIVAGVTDDRSFGIDTAYVEYLINGVAQPNLPLRDNIFDDVDSLFSNSIRFATPLRSGDRVQYRIVARDNSNRKNQTVSPATGYYELTFVAPQTAVRMQYSNTFANAATAAADFAGTNFSIAQPTGFTDGAIHSEHPYRNGADENFQSNYTYTLLAPIQIKANPDSATMRFDEIVLVEPGEDGSTFGGVNFFDYVVVEGSKDNGRNWLPFLNGYNSTDQPDWLTTFNSRFAGNIPDRNSVAVGTPALYKRREISLQGSGAFQPNDQVLIRFRLFADQLVYGWGWAIDNLQIQIPPPPPVLATAEPVNPAGTLSVYPNPVVNGLVRIDAQLTTAVTEAGVSVQNAAGQTLRQQTISVSGTTIKTQFDVGQLPSGLYFLKLQAGDAVLTKKVLVTK
;
A
#
# COMPACT_ATOMS: atom_id res chain seq x y z
N MET A 1 -37.42 -15.26 53.69
CA MET A 1 -37.66 -14.30 54.80
C MET A 1 -37.10 -12.96 54.39
N LYS A 2 -37.87 -11.87 54.59
CA LYS A 2 -37.53 -10.42 54.61
C LYS A 2 -36.55 -9.89 53.53
N GLN A 3 -36.89 -8.91 52.67
CA GLN A 3 -37.26 -7.50 52.99
C GLN A 3 -36.13 -6.77 53.77
N LEU A 4 -35.77 -5.50 53.53
CA LEU A 4 -36.47 -4.41 52.82
C LEU A 4 -35.46 -3.24 52.56
N TYR A 5 -35.49 -2.64 51.36
CA TYR A 5 -35.48 -1.17 51.07
C TYR A 5 -34.25 -0.30 51.46
N PHE A 6 -34.02 0.95 50.99
CA PHE A 6 -34.52 1.90 49.94
C PHE A 6 -33.38 2.95 49.74
N ALA A 7 -33.33 3.94 48.83
CA ALA A 7 -34.21 4.52 47.81
C ALA A 7 -33.30 5.15 46.68
N CYS A 8 -33.66 5.19 45.39
CA CYS A 8 -34.40 6.28 44.68
C CYS A 8 -33.59 7.60 44.52
N LEU A 9 -33.58 8.33 43.38
CA LEU A 9 -34.44 8.29 42.16
C LEU A 9 -33.85 9.10 40.96
N LEU A 10 -34.30 8.82 39.71
CA LEU A 10 -34.16 9.59 38.43
C LEU A 10 -32.74 9.78 37.82
N ALA A 11 -32.49 10.03 36.52
CA ALA A 11 -33.18 9.84 35.20
C ALA A 11 -32.27 10.47 34.09
N ILE A 12 -32.33 10.23 32.76
CA ILE A 12 -33.06 9.29 31.87
C ILE A 12 -32.35 9.19 30.48
N VAL A 13 -32.55 8.09 29.73
CA VAL A 13 -32.27 7.88 28.27
C VAL A 13 -30.82 7.95 27.76
N GLY A 14 -30.43 6.90 27.03
CA GLY A 14 -29.17 6.81 26.28
C GLY A 14 -28.86 5.38 25.84
N LEU A 15 -29.69 4.78 24.98
CA LEU A 15 -29.40 3.46 24.39
C LEU A 15 -28.22 3.59 23.40
N LEU A 16 -26.99 3.46 23.89
CA LEU A 16 -25.83 3.21 23.05
C LEU A 16 -25.69 1.70 22.86
N LEU A 17 -26.17 1.23 21.70
CA LEU A 17 -25.73 -0.03 21.13
C LEU A 17 -24.23 0.09 20.86
N PHE A 18 -23.40 -0.44 21.76
CA PHE A 18 -22.00 -0.67 21.44
C PHE A 18 -21.95 -1.61 20.22
N PRO A 19 -21.29 -1.23 19.11
CA PRO A 19 -20.92 -2.23 18.12
C PRO A 19 -20.03 -3.27 18.83
N PRO A 20 -20.18 -4.58 18.51
CA PRO A 20 -19.22 -5.57 19.00
C PRO A 20 -17.83 -5.13 18.55
N VAL A 21 -16.85 -5.28 19.45
CA VAL A 21 -15.44 -4.97 19.20
C VAL A 21 -15.04 -5.52 17.84
N SER A 22 -14.75 -4.63 16.88
CA SER A 22 -14.14 -5.02 15.62
C SER A 22 -12.83 -5.70 15.97
N ALA A 23 -12.78 -7.02 15.80
CA ALA A 23 -11.55 -7.77 15.85
C ALA A 23 -10.66 -7.21 14.75
N GLN A 24 -9.71 -6.34 15.14
CA GLN A 24 -8.67 -5.83 14.28
C GLN A 24 -7.91 -7.05 13.77
N LYS A 25 -8.26 -7.51 12.56
CA LYS A 25 -7.69 -8.74 11.99
C LYS A 25 -6.19 -8.54 11.97
N SER A 26 -5.48 -9.43 12.67
CA SER A 26 -4.02 -9.44 12.62
C SER A 26 -3.59 -9.51 11.16
N PRO A 27 -2.53 -8.79 10.76
CA PRO A 27 -1.98 -8.95 9.41
C PRO A 27 -1.72 -10.44 9.13
N ARG A 28 -1.79 -10.84 7.84
CA ARG A 28 -1.46 -12.20 7.37
C ARG A 28 -0.31 -12.76 8.22
N PRO A 29 -0.46 -13.94 8.85
CA PRO A 29 0.62 -14.53 9.62
C PRO A 29 1.83 -14.65 8.70
N LEU A 30 2.85 -13.85 8.97
CA LEU A 30 4.06 -13.81 8.16
C LEU A 30 4.62 -15.24 8.07
N THR A 31 4.97 -15.71 6.88
CA THR A 31 5.50 -17.07 6.69
C THR A 31 6.76 -17.28 7.54
N ASN A 32 7.19 -18.54 7.70
CA ASN A 32 8.40 -18.82 8.44
C ASN A 32 9.63 -18.17 7.80
N TYR A 33 9.66 -18.07 6.45
CA TYR A 33 10.69 -17.35 5.72
C TYR A 33 10.46 -15.83 5.67
N GLU A 34 9.26 -15.27 5.46
CA GLU A 34 9.02 -13.81 5.61
C GLU A 34 9.49 -13.32 6.99
N ARG A 35 9.15 -14.06 8.06
CA ARG A 35 9.67 -13.80 9.40
C ARG A 35 11.20 -13.93 9.46
N PHE A 36 11.83 -14.82 8.70
CA PHE A 36 13.29 -15.05 8.62
C PHE A 36 14.04 -14.02 7.74
N ALA A 37 13.45 -13.58 6.64
CA ALA A 37 13.99 -12.60 5.70
C ALA A 37 13.88 -11.20 6.28
N ILE A 38 12.73 -10.84 6.88
CA ILE A 38 12.61 -9.66 7.75
C ILE A 38 13.61 -9.78 8.91
N ARG A 39 13.85 -10.99 9.45
CA ARG A 39 14.91 -11.26 10.46
C ARG A 39 16.35 -11.05 9.96
N GLN A 40 16.62 -10.90 8.66
CA GLN A 40 17.96 -10.72 8.08
C GLN A 40 18.11 -9.47 7.20
N ARG A 41 17.00 -8.81 6.81
CA ARG A 41 16.96 -7.67 5.89
C ARG A 41 17.80 -6.52 6.43
N ALA A 42 18.78 -6.10 5.63
CA ALA A 42 19.55 -4.89 5.84
C ALA A 42 18.94 -3.75 5.01
N LEU A 43 18.63 -2.63 5.65
CA LEU A 43 18.19 -1.40 5.00
C LEU A 43 19.24 -0.31 5.20
N PRO A 44 19.38 0.69 4.30
CA PRO A 44 20.20 1.87 4.59
C PRO A 44 19.67 2.60 5.83
N GLY A 45 20.52 2.88 6.81
CA GLY A 45 20.12 3.72 7.94
C GLY A 45 19.96 5.18 7.52
N ARG A 46 19.08 5.91 8.23
CA ARG A 46 18.72 7.31 7.92
C ARG A 46 19.77 8.30 8.42
N GLU A 47 19.98 9.35 7.63
CA GLU A 47 20.88 10.47 7.95
C GLU A 47 20.21 11.49 8.87
N THR A 48 20.85 11.76 10.00
CA THR A 48 20.59 12.89 10.87
C THR A 48 21.67 13.94 10.62
N ILE A 49 21.32 15.22 10.70
CA ILE A 49 22.22 16.35 10.41
C ILE A 49 22.30 17.23 11.65
N CYS A 50 23.50 17.48 12.18
CA CYS A 50 23.73 18.50 13.20
C CYS A 50 23.72 19.91 12.57
N PRO A 51 22.72 20.76 12.85
CA PRO A 51 22.66 22.15 12.44
C PRO A 51 23.59 23.05 13.27
N ALA A 52 24.05 24.13 12.65
CA ALA A 52 24.83 25.18 13.30
C ALA A 52 23.90 26.24 13.95
N SER A 53 24.08 26.51 15.24
CA SER A 53 23.56 27.73 15.88
C SER A 53 24.53 28.89 15.69
N THR A 54 24.03 30.09 15.39
CA THR A 54 24.87 31.30 15.20
C THR A 54 25.21 32.03 16.50
N ILE A 55 24.70 31.55 17.64
CA ILE A 55 24.84 32.19 18.96
C ILE A 55 26.02 31.56 19.70
N ASN A 56 26.93 32.39 20.22
CA ASN A 56 28.05 31.89 21.02
C ASN A 56 27.57 31.51 22.43
N SER A 57 27.72 30.24 22.80
CA SER A 57 27.17 29.70 24.06
C SER A 57 28.07 30.00 25.28
N TYR A 58 29.40 29.97 25.10
CA TYR A 58 30.41 30.10 26.17
C TYR A 58 30.27 29.05 27.30
N THR A 59 29.97 27.81 26.92
CA THR A 59 29.66 26.69 27.82
C THR A 59 30.67 25.56 27.68
N ARG A 60 30.99 24.89 28.81
CA ARG A 60 31.98 23.82 28.88
C ARG A 60 31.54 22.74 29.86
N THR A 61 31.17 21.57 29.33
CA THR A 61 30.53 20.49 30.10
C THR A 61 31.16 19.13 29.77
N GLY A 62 31.32 18.27 30.78
CA GLY A 62 31.87 16.91 30.62
C GLY A 62 33.38 16.79 30.43
N VAL A 63 34.10 17.89 30.17
CA VAL A 63 35.53 17.86 29.86
C VAL A 63 36.37 17.33 31.03
N ARG A 64 37.19 16.31 30.75
CA ARG A 64 38.09 15.69 31.75
C ARG A 64 39.27 16.62 32.04
N ASP A 65 39.52 16.89 33.32
CA ASP A 65 40.67 17.71 33.72
C ASP A 65 41.98 16.92 33.55
N SER A 66 43.00 17.56 32.97
CA SER A 66 44.27 16.94 32.58
C SER A 66 45.04 16.32 33.75
N ARG A 67 44.77 16.78 34.98
CA ARG A 67 45.34 16.24 36.22
C ARG A 67 44.73 14.89 36.64
N SER A 68 43.57 14.51 36.10
CA SER A 68 42.86 13.26 36.43
C SER A 68 43.11 12.13 35.40
N ALA A 69 43.83 12.41 34.31
CA ALA A 69 44.08 11.50 33.19
C ALA A 69 44.94 10.24 33.49
N ARG A 70 45.13 9.90 34.77
CA ARG A 70 45.91 8.72 35.22
C ARG A 70 45.08 7.59 35.83
N THR A 71 43.76 7.72 35.94
CA THR A 71 42.90 6.53 36.08
C THR A 71 42.51 6.06 34.69
N SER A 72 43.20 5.03 34.19
CA SER A 72 42.83 4.34 32.94
C SER A 72 41.45 3.70 33.11
N ALA A 73 40.41 4.41 32.65
CA ALA A 73 39.09 3.82 32.49
C ALA A 73 39.20 2.63 31.53
N THR A 74 38.66 1.48 31.93
CA THR A 74 38.77 0.26 31.13
C THR A 74 38.04 0.45 29.80
N VAL A 75 38.77 0.37 28.68
CA VAL A 75 38.17 0.37 27.34
C VAL A 75 37.25 -0.84 27.21
N SER A 76 36.00 -0.61 26.83
CA SER A 76 34.93 -1.61 26.81
C SER A 76 34.33 -1.90 25.42
N SER A 77 34.74 -1.13 24.41
CA SER A 77 34.50 -1.41 22.98
C SER A 77 35.72 -1.02 22.16
N THR A 78 35.97 -1.75 21.07
CA THR A 78 36.92 -1.30 20.05
C THR A 78 36.17 -0.50 18.99
N PHE A 79 36.66 0.70 18.66
CA PHE A 79 36.19 1.47 17.52
C PHE A 79 37.30 1.53 16.46
N ILE A 80 36.93 1.44 15.19
CA ILE A 80 37.86 1.48 14.05
C ILE A 80 37.34 2.55 13.09
N VAL A 81 38.14 3.60 12.86
CA VAL A 81 37.76 4.72 12.00
C VAL A 81 38.56 4.69 10.70
N ASP A 82 37.87 4.80 9.57
CA ASP A 82 38.45 5.07 8.26
C ASP A 82 38.20 6.56 7.90
N TYR A 83 39.28 7.30 7.61
CA TYR A 83 39.26 8.77 7.49
C TYR A 83 39.52 9.22 6.05
N THR A 84 38.54 9.87 5.42
CA THR A 84 38.71 10.54 4.12
C THR A 84 38.88 12.04 4.31
N GLY A 85 40.08 12.58 3.99
CA GLY A 85 40.29 14.03 3.84
C GLY A 85 40.44 14.86 5.12
N PHE A 86 40.47 14.24 6.30
CA PHE A 86 40.74 14.90 7.58
C PHE A 86 42.23 15.29 7.72
N SER A 87 42.53 16.43 8.37
CA SER A 87 43.89 16.76 8.84
C SER A 87 44.26 15.97 10.10
N THR A 88 45.54 15.94 10.46
CA THR A 88 46.05 15.27 11.66
C THR A 88 45.40 15.79 12.95
N GLU A 89 45.18 17.10 13.04
CA GLU A 89 44.54 17.76 14.18
C GLU A 89 43.06 17.38 14.29
N ALA A 90 42.37 17.31 13.14
CA ALA A 90 40.97 16.89 13.08
C ALA A 90 40.81 15.40 13.44
N GLN A 91 41.74 14.53 13.00
CA GLN A 91 41.78 13.12 13.42
C GLN A 91 42.04 12.96 14.93
N ALA A 92 42.91 13.79 15.52
CA ALA A 92 43.17 13.76 16.95
C ALA A 92 41.94 14.18 17.78
N ALA A 93 41.22 15.22 17.36
CA ALA A 93 39.95 15.62 17.97
C ALA A 93 38.88 14.53 17.82
N PHE A 94 38.76 13.92 16.64
CA PHE A 94 37.84 12.81 16.39
C PHE A 94 38.16 11.60 17.29
N GLN A 95 39.43 11.22 17.39
CA GLN A 95 39.85 10.09 18.22
C GLN A 95 39.52 10.33 19.70
N TYR A 96 39.64 11.55 20.21
CA TYR A 96 39.25 11.86 21.59
C TYR A 96 37.74 11.68 21.85
N ALA A 97 36.88 12.00 20.86
CA ALA A 97 35.45 11.68 20.94
C ALA A 97 35.18 10.16 20.89
N VAL A 98 35.93 9.42 20.06
CA VAL A 98 35.90 7.95 20.03
C VAL A 98 36.35 7.33 21.36
N ASP A 99 37.40 7.88 21.98
CA ASP A 99 37.92 7.41 23.27
C ASP A 99 36.87 7.56 24.37
N ILE A 100 36.10 8.65 24.37
CA ILE A 100 34.94 8.83 25.27
C ILE A 100 33.94 7.68 25.05
N TRP A 101 33.45 7.48 23.83
CA TRP A 101 32.48 6.42 23.51
C TRP A 101 33.00 5.02 23.85
N SER A 102 34.28 4.74 23.61
CA SER A 102 34.92 3.43 23.90
C SER A 102 34.89 3.03 25.39
N THR A 103 34.75 4.00 26.29
CA THR A 103 34.69 3.79 27.75
C THR A 103 33.28 3.74 28.34
N VAL A 104 32.24 4.06 27.56
CA VAL A 104 30.84 4.08 28.03
C VAL A 104 29.92 3.14 27.25
N ILE A 105 30.29 2.75 26.03
CA ILE A 105 29.65 1.69 25.26
C ILE A 105 30.42 0.38 25.46
N VAL A 106 29.68 -0.71 25.64
CA VAL A 106 30.22 -2.08 25.77
C VAL A 106 29.81 -2.89 24.55
N SER A 107 30.76 -3.42 23.79
CA SER A 107 30.50 -4.28 22.64
C SER A 107 31.60 -5.33 22.48
N PRO A 108 31.25 -6.62 22.29
CA PRO A 108 32.22 -7.66 21.93
C PRO A 108 32.58 -7.62 20.43
N VAL A 109 31.86 -6.83 19.62
CA VAL A 109 32.12 -6.65 18.19
C VAL A 109 32.69 -5.24 17.95
N PRO A 110 33.80 -5.07 17.21
CA PRO A 110 34.37 -3.75 16.92
C PRO A 110 33.41 -2.89 16.08
N ILE A 111 33.22 -1.64 16.48
CA ILE A 111 32.33 -0.69 15.78
C ILE A 111 33.13 0.10 14.75
N ARG A 112 32.71 0.05 13.49
CA ARG A 112 33.41 0.63 12.33
C ARG A 112 32.75 1.94 11.90
N ILE A 113 33.56 3.00 11.80
CA ILE A 113 33.11 4.32 11.37
C ILE A 113 33.81 4.68 10.06
N LYS A 114 33.04 5.02 9.02
CA LYS A 114 33.56 5.75 7.85
C LYS A 114 33.32 7.24 8.08
N ALA A 115 34.39 8.03 8.13
CA ALA A 115 34.37 9.46 8.39
C ALA A 115 34.86 10.24 7.16
N ASP A 116 33.99 11.02 6.52
CA ASP A 116 34.32 11.81 5.32
C ASP A 116 34.33 13.32 5.59
N TRP A 117 35.44 14.00 5.25
CA TRP A 117 35.62 15.46 5.38
C TRP A 117 35.17 16.18 4.09
N VAL A 118 33.93 16.65 4.07
CA VAL A 118 33.22 17.04 2.85
C VAL A 118 32.71 18.48 2.88
N MET A 119 32.26 19.00 1.74
CA MET A 119 31.63 20.32 1.67
C MET A 119 30.11 20.16 1.88
N LEU A 120 29.60 20.60 3.03
CA LEU A 120 28.17 20.65 3.33
C LEU A 120 27.63 22.08 3.26
N ASN A 121 26.31 22.22 3.36
CA ASN A 121 25.64 23.52 3.49
C ASN A 121 26.19 24.31 4.70
N PRO A 122 26.32 25.65 4.64
CA PRO A 122 26.93 26.44 5.73
C PRO A 122 26.26 26.30 7.11
N ASN A 123 24.98 25.91 7.13
CA ASN A 123 24.21 25.71 8.36
C ASN A 123 24.26 24.26 8.89
N ALA A 124 25.06 23.37 8.29
CA ALA A 124 25.28 21.99 8.74
C ALA A 124 26.73 21.84 9.20
N LEU A 125 26.93 21.39 10.44
CA LEU A 125 28.24 21.12 11.03
C LEU A 125 28.73 19.72 10.63
N GLY A 126 27.82 18.75 10.66
CA GLY A 126 28.04 17.38 10.24
C GLY A 126 26.72 16.68 9.97
N GLY A 127 26.81 15.38 9.74
CA GLY A 127 25.68 14.46 9.75
C GLY A 127 26.15 13.01 9.82
N ALA A 128 25.37 12.13 10.42
CA ALA A 128 25.70 10.72 10.55
C ALA A 128 24.47 9.82 10.54
N ARG A 129 24.75 8.53 10.30
CA ARG A 129 23.76 7.46 10.26
C ARG A 129 24.36 6.11 10.61
N PRO A 130 23.55 5.18 11.13
CA PRO A 130 23.83 3.76 10.96
C PRO A 130 24.04 3.50 9.45
N ALA A 131 25.13 2.83 9.08
CA ALA A 131 25.41 2.51 7.69
C ALA A 131 24.27 1.65 7.10
N THR A 132 23.87 0.63 7.88
CA THR A 132 22.63 -0.14 7.70
C THR A 132 21.88 -0.29 9.02
N THR A 133 20.57 -0.53 8.93
CA THR A 133 19.73 -1.08 9.99
C THR A 133 19.34 -2.51 9.65
N ARG A 134 19.03 -3.32 10.67
CA ARG A 134 18.61 -4.72 10.56
C ARG A 134 17.24 -4.88 11.20
N ILE A 135 16.28 -5.41 10.45
CA ILE A 135 14.95 -5.74 11.03
C ILE A 135 15.00 -7.06 11.84
N GLY A 136 16.13 -7.79 11.75
CA GLY A 136 16.47 -8.72 12.80
C GLY A 136 17.94 -9.11 12.98
N SER A 137 18.15 -9.72 14.14
CA SER A 137 19.37 -10.31 14.65
C SER A 137 19.02 -11.27 15.79
N ASP A 138 19.98 -12.10 16.20
CA ASP A 138 19.81 -13.02 17.32
C ASP A 138 19.72 -12.23 18.64
N GLY A 139 18.82 -12.64 19.54
CA GLY A 139 18.69 -12.06 20.90
C GLY A 139 17.89 -10.75 21.04
N ARG A 140 17.53 -10.08 19.93
CA ARG A 140 16.79 -8.80 19.96
C ARG A 140 15.43 -8.87 20.65
N GLN A 141 15.03 -7.78 21.30
CA GLN A 141 13.79 -7.73 22.08
C GLN A 141 12.55 -7.22 21.34
N TRP A 142 12.70 -6.52 20.23
CA TRP A 142 11.59 -6.16 19.34
C TRP A 142 11.76 -6.90 18.01
N VAL A 143 10.81 -7.78 17.67
CA VAL A 143 10.95 -8.68 16.52
C VAL A 143 10.78 -7.96 15.18
N PHE A 144 10.03 -6.87 15.18
CA PHE A 144 9.71 -6.04 14.02
C PHE A 144 10.23 -4.61 14.22
N ALA A 145 11.55 -4.46 14.37
CA ALA A 145 12.18 -3.16 14.60
C ALA A 145 13.53 -3.02 13.90
N GLN A 146 13.86 -1.82 13.42
CA GLN A 146 15.09 -1.50 12.71
C GLN A 146 16.24 -1.21 13.69
N TYR A 147 17.04 -2.22 14.01
CA TYR A 147 18.22 -2.05 14.86
C TYR A 147 19.40 -1.50 14.03
N PRO A 148 20.07 -0.40 14.44
CA PRO A 148 21.38 -0.01 13.90
C PRO A 148 22.34 -1.21 13.88
N VAL A 149 23.11 -1.41 12.80
CA VAL A 149 23.92 -2.63 12.65
C VAL A 149 24.89 -2.86 13.83
N ALA A 150 25.58 -1.82 14.33
CA ALA A 150 26.44 -1.93 15.52
C ALA A 150 25.69 -2.46 16.77
N LEU A 151 24.44 -2.03 16.97
CA LEU A 151 23.60 -2.49 18.08
C LEU A 151 23.10 -3.93 17.81
N ALA A 152 22.71 -4.25 16.58
CA ALA A 152 22.28 -5.58 16.18
C ALA A 152 23.40 -6.63 16.39
N GLU A 153 24.63 -6.29 16.02
CA GLU A 153 25.84 -7.10 16.21
C GLU A 153 26.22 -7.27 17.68
N LYS A 154 26.15 -6.19 18.46
CA LYS A 154 26.32 -6.25 19.92
C LYS A 154 25.34 -7.23 20.55
N ILE A 155 24.04 -7.14 20.23
CA ILE A 155 23.01 -8.02 20.81
C ILE A 155 23.23 -9.47 20.38
N ALA A 156 23.55 -9.71 19.10
CA ALA A 156 23.85 -11.04 18.55
C ALA A 156 25.23 -11.60 18.97
N ARG A 157 26.09 -10.77 19.58
CA ARG A 157 27.46 -11.06 20.02
C ARG A 157 28.40 -11.49 18.88
N ARG A 158 28.09 -11.15 17.62
CA ARG A 158 28.85 -11.52 16.41
C ARG A 158 28.66 -10.48 15.28
N PRO A 159 29.62 -10.35 14.35
CA PRO A 159 29.43 -9.57 13.13
C PRO A 159 28.23 -10.08 12.31
N LEU A 160 27.54 -9.15 11.67
CA LEU A 160 26.39 -9.33 10.79
C LEU A 160 26.61 -8.64 9.42
N ASN A 161 27.57 -7.72 9.30
CA ASN A 161 28.09 -7.17 8.04
C ASN A 161 29.46 -7.79 7.67
N ALA A 162 30.01 -7.42 6.51
CA ALA A 162 31.34 -7.87 6.12
C ALA A 162 32.44 -7.12 6.92
N PRO A 163 33.60 -7.74 7.22
CA PRO A 163 34.63 -7.14 8.09
C PRO A 163 35.27 -5.82 7.61
N THR A 164 34.95 -5.36 6.40
CA THR A 164 35.38 -4.08 5.81
C THR A 164 34.25 -3.08 5.63
N GLU A 165 33.00 -3.46 5.90
CA GLU A 165 31.86 -2.55 5.84
C GLU A 165 31.81 -1.68 7.10
N PRO A 166 31.37 -0.41 6.99
CA PRO A 166 31.16 0.44 8.14
C PRO A 166 29.84 0.08 8.86
N ASP A 167 29.79 0.35 10.16
CA ASP A 167 28.57 0.34 10.96
C ASP A 167 27.93 1.72 11.05
N ILE A 168 28.78 2.76 11.00
CA ILE A 168 28.41 4.17 11.04
C ILE A 168 29.04 4.86 9.84
N ILE A 169 28.26 5.68 9.14
CA ILE A 169 28.75 6.62 8.13
C ILE A 169 28.53 8.02 8.68
N ALA A 170 29.58 8.83 8.71
CA ALA A 170 29.56 10.18 9.24
C ALA A 170 30.30 11.16 8.30
N GLN A 171 29.75 12.36 8.16
CA GLN A 171 30.22 13.42 7.28
C GLN A 171 30.39 14.71 8.08
N PHE A 172 31.48 15.45 7.84
CA PHE A 172 31.77 16.67 8.59
C PHE A 172 32.13 17.82 7.64
N ASN A 173 31.63 19.02 7.93
CA ASN A 173 31.73 20.15 7.03
C ASN A 173 33.12 20.79 7.07
N ARG A 174 33.91 20.59 6.02
CA ARG A 174 35.26 21.16 5.87
C ARG A 174 35.31 22.69 5.80
N ASN A 175 34.18 23.36 5.59
CA ASN A 175 34.08 24.82 5.49
C ASN A 175 33.79 25.50 6.84
N THR A 176 33.53 24.74 7.90
CA THR A 176 33.25 25.28 9.24
C THR A 176 34.53 25.78 9.92
N ASN A 177 34.40 26.85 10.70
CA ASN A 177 35.49 27.38 11.54
C ASN A 177 35.66 26.48 12.78
N TRP A 178 36.44 25.42 12.66
CA TRP A 178 36.61 24.40 13.71
C TRP A 178 37.61 24.79 14.80
N TYR A 179 37.27 24.38 16.03
CA TYR A 179 38.19 24.22 17.14
C TYR A 179 38.54 22.73 17.29
N PHE A 180 39.83 22.40 17.27
CA PHE A 180 40.34 21.02 17.33
C PHE A 180 40.89 20.62 18.71
N GLY A 181 40.83 21.49 19.71
CA GLY A 181 41.41 21.23 21.03
C GLY A 181 40.54 20.31 21.88
N THR A 182 41.17 19.38 22.62
CA THR A 182 40.48 18.45 23.52
C THR A 182 40.32 18.98 24.95
N ASP A 183 40.71 20.24 25.20
CA ASP A 183 40.54 20.91 26.49
C ASP A 183 39.16 21.58 26.65
N GLY A 184 38.34 21.58 25.59
CA GLY A 184 37.01 22.18 25.56
C GLY A 184 36.99 23.69 25.81
N ASN A 185 37.99 24.43 25.34
CA ASN A 185 38.02 25.89 25.37
C ASN A 185 37.90 26.54 23.96
N PRO A 186 36.83 26.26 23.19
CA PRO A 186 36.62 26.86 21.87
C PRO A 186 36.51 28.40 21.94
N PRO A 187 37.31 29.15 21.18
CA PRO A 187 37.18 30.61 21.06
C PRO A 187 35.84 31.06 20.45
N THR A 188 35.50 32.33 20.66
CA THR A 188 34.38 33.01 19.99
C THR A 188 34.40 32.75 18.48
N GLY A 189 33.28 32.28 17.93
CA GLY A 189 33.10 32.01 16.52
C GLY A 189 33.69 30.69 16.02
N GLN A 190 34.26 29.84 16.88
CA GLN A 190 34.68 28.48 16.54
C GLN A 190 33.75 27.42 17.14
N TYR A 191 33.46 26.37 16.37
CA TYR A 191 32.69 25.21 16.81
C TYR A 191 33.63 24.09 17.27
N ASP A 192 33.34 23.46 18.40
CA ASP A 192 34.16 22.37 18.96
C ASP A 192 33.97 21.06 18.17
N LEU A 193 35.01 20.60 17.46
CA LEU A 193 34.89 19.40 16.63
C LEU A 193 34.66 18.13 17.46
N VAL A 194 35.22 18.05 18.67
CA VAL A 194 34.99 16.92 19.58
C VAL A 194 33.50 16.77 19.87
N THR A 195 32.81 17.87 20.21
CA THR A 195 31.38 17.91 20.50
C THR A 195 30.55 17.40 19.32
N VAL A 196 30.81 17.91 18.11
CA VAL A 196 30.08 17.47 16.91
C VAL A 196 30.38 16.00 16.58
N VAL A 197 31.63 15.55 16.63
CA VAL A 197 31.94 14.12 16.42
C VAL A 197 31.26 13.23 17.45
N LEU A 198 31.25 13.63 18.73
CA LEU A 198 30.63 12.87 19.81
C LEU A 198 29.10 12.75 19.61
N HIS A 199 28.45 13.84 19.19
CA HIS A 199 27.03 13.92 18.82
C HIS A 199 26.71 13.01 17.62
N GLU A 200 27.45 13.13 16.52
CA GLU A 200 27.21 12.36 15.29
C GLU A 200 27.41 10.86 15.48
N ILE A 201 28.40 10.44 16.28
CA ILE A 201 28.53 9.02 16.68
C ILE A 201 27.30 8.56 17.49
N GLY A 202 26.67 9.44 18.27
CA GLY A 202 25.40 9.16 18.95
C GLY A 202 24.27 8.77 17.99
N HIS A 203 24.09 9.50 16.88
CA HIS A 203 23.14 9.12 15.82
C HIS A 203 23.52 7.80 15.16
N GLY A 204 24.80 7.60 14.84
CA GLY A 204 25.32 6.34 14.29
C GLY A 204 25.07 5.12 15.18
N LEU A 205 25.15 5.29 16.51
CA LEU A 205 24.84 4.26 17.51
C LEU A 205 23.34 4.03 17.70
N GLY A 206 22.47 4.86 17.11
CA GLY A 206 21.02 4.62 17.11
C GLY A 206 20.16 5.70 17.77
N PHE A 207 20.69 6.87 18.10
CA PHE A 207 19.86 8.01 18.50
C PHE A 207 19.14 8.60 17.27
N VAL A 208 18.23 7.82 16.67
CA VAL A 208 17.53 8.12 15.42
C VAL A 208 16.17 7.43 15.42
N ASP A 209 15.15 8.10 14.89
CA ASP A 209 13.79 7.58 14.77
C ASP A 209 13.50 7.01 13.36
N ALA A 210 12.58 6.05 13.28
CA ALA A 210 12.13 5.48 12.01
C ALA A 210 10.82 6.08 11.49
N ILE A 211 10.22 7.04 12.20
CA ILE A 211 9.00 7.73 11.76
C ILE A 211 9.39 8.79 10.71
N ASN A 212 8.62 8.96 9.64
CA ASN A 212 8.87 10.02 8.66
C ASN A 212 7.56 10.62 8.19
N SER A 213 7.62 11.86 7.68
CA SER A 213 6.55 12.37 6.84
C SER A 213 6.56 11.67 5.47
N ALA A 214 5.38 11.53 4.86
CA ALA A 214 5.21 11.08 3.49
C ALA A 214 4.16 11.94 2.76
N ASP A 215 3.95 11.67 1.48
CA ASP A 215 2.98 12.33 0.60
C ASP A 215 2.99 13.86 0.72
N ASN A 216 4.14 14.47 0.38
CA ASN A 216 4.38 15.91 0.47
C ASN A 216 4.09 16.52 1.86
N ASN A 217 4.42 15.78 2.94
CA ASN A 217 4.15 16.14 4.34
C ASN A 217 2.65 16.26 4.67
N SER A 218 1.80 15.40 4.09
CA SER A 218 0.37 15.30 4.46
C SER A 218 0.07 14.18 5.48
N ILE A 219 0.92 13.16 5.54
CA ILE A 219 0.86 12.04 6.49
C ILE A 219 2.23 11.79 7.13
N ALA A 220 2.26 10.94 8.17
CA ALA A 220 3.49 10.35 8.68
C ALA A 220 3.30 8.87 9.01
N GLY A 221 4.40 8.11 8.96
CA GLY A 221 4.40 6.68 9.23
C GLY A 221 5.79 6.06 9.28
N TYR A 222 5.84 4.74 9.36
CA TYR A 222 7.03 3.90 9.48
C TYR A 222 6.78 2.52 8.88
N ASP A 223 7.77 1.90 8.22
CA ASP A 223 7.67 0.50 7.80
C ASP A 223 7.86 -0.43 9.00
N PHE A 224 8.91 -0.15 9.77
CA PHE A 224 9.27 -0.81 11.03
C PHE A 224 9.86 0.26 11.95
N PRO A 225 9.44 0.36 13.23
CA PRO A 225 10.00 1.30 14.19
C PRO A 225 11.47 1.01 14.51
N ALA A 226 12.24 2.00 14.94
CA ALA A 226 13.52 1.77 15.60
C ALA A 226 13.29 1.35 17.08
N PRO A 227 14.27 0.69 17.75
CA PRO A 227 14.21 0.44 19.20
C PRO A 227 13.94 1.71 20.04
N TYR A 228 14.32 2.88 19.52
CA TYR A 228 14.01 4.20 20.04
C TYR A 228 12.50 4.47 20.11
N ASP A 229 11.77 4.24 19.01
CA ASP A 229 10.38 4.67 18.82
C ASP A 229 9.39 3.95 19.76
N HIS A 230 9.71 2.74 20.20
CA HIS A 230 8.92 1.96 21.16
C HIS A 230 8.73 2.67 22.52
N PHE A 231 9.56 3.67 22.81
CA PHE A 231 9.50 4.50 24.02
C PHE A 231 9.00 5.92 23.77
N VAL A 232 8.70 6.29 22.51
CA VAL A 232 8.27 7.65 22.16
C VAL A 232 6.76 7.80 22.37
N GLU A 233 6.39 8.77 23.20
CA GLU A 233 5.01 9.10 23.56
C GLU A 233 4.72 10.61 23.44
N ASN A 234 3.43 10.93 23.32
CA ASN A 234 2.96 12.31 23.42
C ASN A 234 2.72 12.73 24.90
N ASN A 235 2.34 13.98 25.12
CA ASN A 235 2.12 14.52 26.45
C ASN A 235 1.10 13.73 27.31
N ALA A 236 0.13 13.06 26.69
CA ALA A 236 -0.88 12.24 27.37
C ALA A 236 -0.39 10.83 27.74
N GLY A 237 0.81 10.42 27.29
CA GLY A 237 1.34 9.06 27.48
C GLY A 237 0.97 8.07 26.37
N ASN A 238 0.36 8.55 25.26
CA ASN A 238 0.05 7.70 24.12
C ASN A 238 1.31 7.51 23.27
N ARG A 239 1.70 6.25 23.02
CA ARG A 239 2.85 5.92 22.19
C ARG A 239 2.58 6.24 20.72
N LEU A 240 3.59 6.70 19.98
CA LEU A 240 3.47 6.96 18.55
C LEU A 240 3.40 5.69 17.71
N VAL A 241 4.08 4.63 18.14
CA VAL A 241 4.11 3.32 17.47
C VAL A 241 3.02 2.37 17.97
N ASP A 242 1.84 2.93 18.24
CA ASP A 242 0.63 2.20 18.60
C ASP A 242 -0.49 2.54 17.59
N ALA A 243 -0.74 1.61 16.67
CA ALA A 243 -1.74 1.76 15.61
C ALA A 243 -3.19 1.89 16.13
N GLN A 244 -3.45 1.59 17.41
CA GLN A 244 -4.76 1.83 18.04
C GLN A 244 -4.92 3.27 18.54
N GLN A 245 -3.82 3.97 18.82
CA GLN A 245 -3.80 5.39 19.21
C GLN A 245 -3.63 6.30 17.99
N PHE A 246 -2.68 5.97 17.12
CA PHE A 246 -2.37 6.69 15.90
C PHE A 246 -2.16 5.70 14.77
N ALA A 247 -3.10 5.65 13.82
CA ALA A 247 -2.95 4.84 12.62
C ALA A 247 -1.63 5.18 11.91
N ASN A 248 -0.89 4.15 11.49
CA ASN A 248 0.31 4.32 10.69
C ASN A 248 -0.05 4.96 9.33
N ASN A 249 0.90 5.64 8.69
CA ASN A 249 0.70 6.37 7.42
C ASN A 249 -0.50 7.34 7.48
N SER A 250 -0.61 8.14 8.54
CA SER A 250 -1.76 9.05 8.74
C SER A 250 -1.38 10.49 9.09
N THR A 251 -2.29 11.42 8.77
CA THR A 251 -2.21 12.82 9.23
C THR A 251 -2.35 12.92 10.76
N ALA A 252 -3.00 11.95 11.42
CA ALA A 252 -3.13 11.95 12.88
C ALA A 252 -1.78 11.74 13.58
N LEU A 253 -0.96 10.82 13.06
CA LEU A 253 0.42 10.61 13.50
C LEU A 253 1.30 11.84 13.17
N LEU A 254 1.20 12.39 11.96
CA LEU A 254 1.97 13.60 11.57
C LEU A 254 1.73 14.78 12.51
N ARG A 255 0.49 15.00 12.97
CA ARG A 255 0.16 16.06 13.94
C ARG A 255 0.83 15.88 15.30
N GLN A 256 1.25 14.66 15.68
CA GLN A 256 2.02 14.46 16.91
C GLN A 256 3.48 14.89 16.76
N LEU A 257 4.03 14.85 15.54
CA LEU A 257 5.44 15.16 15.25
C LEU A 257 5.78 16.65 15.37
N THR A 258 4.80 17.51 15.67
CA THR A 258 4.98 18.96 15.82
C THR A 258 4.42 19.49 17.14
N GLY A 259 4.85 20.69 17.55
CA GLY A 259 4.26 21.42 18.68
C GLY A 259 4.87 21.15 20.06
N GLY A 260 6.01 20.45 20.15
CA GLY A 260 6.88 20.43 21.34
C GLY A 260 6.42 19.56 22.50
N GLN A 261 5.57 18.56 22.23
CA GLN A 261 4.88 17.74 23.23
C GLN A 261 5.20 16.23 23.15
N LEU A 262 6.39 15.90 22.64
CA LEU A 262 6.88 14.51 22.52
C LEU A 262 7.98 14.20 23.54
N TYR A 263 8.00 12.95 24.00
CA TYR A 263 8.89 12.48 25.06
C TYR A 263 9.35 11.05 24.80
N PHE A 264 10.57 10.72 25.22
CA PHE A 264 11.04 9.33 25.36
C PHE A 264 10.81 8.87 26.81
N ASN A 265 10.11 7.75 26.97
CA ASN A 265 9.66 7.22 28.26
C ASN A 265 10.05 5.74 28.43
N GLY A 266 11.35 5.48 28.51
CA GLY A 266 11.89 4.15 28.79
C GLY A 266 11.94 3.82 30.30
N PRO A 267 11.88 2.54 30.70
CA PRO A 267 11.88 2.15 32.11
C PRO A 267 13.16 2.54 32.86
N ILE A 268 14.33 2.54 32.22
CA ILE A 268 15.60 2.96 32.86
C ILE A 268 15.67 4.48 32.98
N VAL A 269 15.22 5.22 31.96
CA VAL A 269 15.04 6.68 32.05
C VAL A 269 14.13 7.02 33.24
N GLN A 270 12.98 6.36 33.40
CA GLN A 270 12.11 6.58 34.55
C GLN A 270 12.77 6.22 35.88
N GLN A 271 13.41 5.04 35.98
CA GLN A 271 14.07 4.58 37.21
C GLN A 271 15.20 5.52 37.69
N ARG A 272 15.91 6.20 36.77
CA ARG A 272 17.15 6.93 37.08
C ARG A 272 17.05 8.45 36.95
N ASN A 273 16.20 8.95 36.05
CA ASN A 273 15.95 10.39 35.89
C ASN A 273 14.69 10.84 36.64
N GLY A 274 13.79 9.91 37.01
CA GLY A 274 12.52 10.21 37.69
C GLY A 274 11.47 10.92 36.81
N GLN A 275 11.78 11.13 35.53
CA GLN A 275 10.91 11.78 34.55
C GLN A 275 11.25 11.32 33.13
N ARG A 276 10.26 11.39 32.23
CA ARG A 276 10.43 11.17 30.79
C ARG A 276 11.28 12.26 30.14
N ALA A 277 12.05 11.89 29.12
CA ALA A 277 12.98 12.78 28.42
C ALA A 277 12.24 13.60 27.36
N ARG A 278 12.35 14.94 27.35
CA ARG A 278 11.62 15.75 26.36
C ARG A 278 12.38 15.82 25.02
N LEU A 279 11.68 15.54 23.93
CA LEU A 279 12.24 15.48 22.59
C LEU A 279 12.03 16.77 21.80
N TYR A 280 12.85 16.96 20.77
CA TYR A 280 12.70 18.02 19.78
C TYR A 280 11.55 17.70 18.82
N ALA A 281 10.45 18.44 18.98
CA ALA A 281 9.29 18.39 18.09
C ALA A 281 8.93 19.84 17.70
N PRO A 282 9.59 20.45 16.70
CA PRO A 282 9.37 21.84 16.30
C PRO A 282 7.93 22.13 15.86
N THR A 283 7.57 23.40 15.68
CA THR A 283 6.24 23.79 15.18
C THR A 283 6.00 23.38 13.72
N THR A 284 7.07 23.18 12.95
CA THR A 284 7.07 22.65 11.59
C THR A 284 7.96 21.41 11.57
N TYR A 285 7.50 20.31 10.98
CA TYR A 285 8.28 19.08 10.88
C TYR A 285 9.63 19.32 10.19
N ALA A 286 10.71 18.88 10.84
CA ALA A 286 12.07 18.96 10.32
C ALA A 286 12.58 17.53 10.05
N ALA A 287 12.61 17.14 8.78
CA ALA A 287 13.05 15.80 8.37
C ALA A 287 14.50 15.53 8.84
N GLY A 288 14.72 14.35 9.41
CA GLY A 288 16.02 13.96 9.98
C GLY A 288 16.43 14.73 11.24
N SER A 289 15.52 15.48 11.89
CA SER A 289 15.82 16.25 13.11
C SER A 289 14.71 16.20 14.16
N THR A 290 13.43 16.30 13.75
CA THR A 290 12.29 15.98 14.61
C THR A 290 12.44 14.57 15.20
N LEU A 291 12.10 14.37 16.47
CA LEU A 291 12.28 13.14 17.27
C LEU A 291 13.73 12.70 17.50
N SER A 292 14.60 12.81 16.50
CA SER A 292 16.02 12.44 16.57
C SER A 292 16.88 13.37 17.46
N HIS A 293 16.32 14.35 18.16
CA HIS A 293 17.05 15.22 19.11
C HIS A 293 16.30 15.45 20.43
N LEU A 294 17.02 15.87 21.47
CA LEU A 294 16.50 16.35 22.74
C LEU A 294 16.02 17.81 22.64
N ASN A 295 15.11 18.21 23.53
CA ASN A 295 14.54 19.55 23.53
C ASN A 295 15.51 20.60 24.13
N GLU A 296 16.06 21.47 23.27
CA GLU A 296 16.96 22.59 23.62
C GLU A 296 16.48 23.44 24.81
N THR A 297 15.19 23.77 24.87
CA THR A 297 14.64 24.59 25.96
C THR A 297 14.64 23.88 27.31
N THR A 298 14.73 22.55 27.31
CA THR A 298 14.75 21.70 28.52
C THR A 298 16.19 21.32 28.90
N TYR A 299 17.08 21.21 27.92
CA TYR A 299 18.51 20.89 28.10
C TYR A 299 19.37 21.94 27.39
N PRO A 300 19.36 23.21 27.85
CA PRO A 300 20.04 24.31 27.14
C PRO A 300 21.56 24.14 27.14
N PRO A 301 22.29 24.91 26.32
CA PRO A 301 23.75 24.94 26.29
C PRO A 301 24.36 24.96 27.69
N GLY A 302 25.26 24.01 27.94
CA GLY A 302 25.91 23.82 29.24
C GLY A 302 25.22 22.82 30.19
N ASP A 303 23.99 22.37 29.92
CA ASP A 303 23.39 21.25 30.65
C ASP A 303 24.21 19.96 30.46
N ILE A 304 24.21 19.07 31.45
CA ILE A 304 24.95 17.80 31.39
C ILE A 304 24.39 16.82 30.33
N ASN A 305 23.20 17.09 29.79
CA ASN A 305 22.53 16.29 28.77
C ASN A 305 22.34 17.05 27.44
N SER A 306 22.97 18.23 27.25
CA SER A 306 22.76 19.02 26.03
C SER A 306 23.43 18.45 24.78
N LEU A 307 24.22 17.36 24.85
CA LEU A 307 24.93 16.84 23.67
C LEU A 307 24.00 16.55 22.49
N MET A 308 22.88 15.86 22.74
CA MET A 308 21.97 15.40 21.67
C MET A 308 20.81 16.37 21.41
N THR A 309 20.95 17.66 21.73
CA THR A 309 19.95 18.67 21.35
C THR A 309 20.12 19.09 19.88
N PHE A 310 19.17 19.86 19.35
CA PHE A 310 18.99 19.99 17.89
C PHE A 310 19.99 20.91 17.20
N ALA A 311 20.83 21.68 17.90
CA ALA A 311 21.82 22.56 17.27
C ALA A 311 22.97 22.89 18.23
N ILE A 312 24.19 22.94 17.72
CA ILE A 312 25.40 23.28 18.50
C ILE A 312 25.88 24.70 18.13
N GLY A 313 26.20 25.52 19.13
CA GLY A 313 26.74 26.87 18.93
C GLY A 313 28.27 26.94 18.84
N PRO A 314 28.85 28.06 18.35
CA PRO A 314 30.25 28.35 18.58
C PRO A 314 30.52 28.66 20.07
N ALA A 315 31.78 28.52 20.49
CA ALA A 315 32.18 28.64 21.90
C ALA A 315 31.42 27.69 22.86
N GLU A 316 30.98 26.53 22.36
CA GLU A 316 30.29 25.47 23.10
C GLU A 316 31.11 24.19 23.08
N ALA A 317 31.36 23.58 24.24
CA ALA A 317 32.08 22.31 24.37
C ALA A 317 31.33 21.34 25.30
N ILE A 318 30.91 20.20 24.75
CA ILE A 318 30.17 19.14 25.45
C ILE A 318 30.90 17.81 25.23
N HIS A 319 31.85 17.49 26.12
CA HIS A 319 32.71 16.30 26.00
C HIS A 319 32.15 15.11 26.80
N THR A 320 30.83 14.89 26.74
CA THR A 320 30.14 13.78 27.39
C THR A 320 28.78 13.51 26.72
N PRO A 321 28.35 12.25 26.55
CA PRO A 321 26.96 11.94 26.16
C PRO A 321 25.91 12.35 27.20
N GLY A 322 26.32 12.52 28.46
CA GLY A 322 25.40 12.81 29.56
C GLY A 322 24.64 11.59 30.09
N PRO A 323 24.18 11.63 31.36
CA PRO A 323 23.52 10.49 31.99
C PRO A 323 22.18 10.14 31.33
N LEU A 324 21.44 11.12 30.80
CA LEU A 324 20.15 10.87 30.14
C LEU A 324 20.30 10.02 28.87
N VAL A 325 21.20 10.40 27.96
CA VAL A 325 21.43 9.67 26.71
C VAL A 325 21.90 8.24 27.01
N MET A 326 22.79 8.06 28.01
CA MET A 326 23.22 6.72 28.43
C MET A 326 22.08 5.88 29.04
N ASN A 327 21.08 6.49 29.68
CA ASN A 327 19.90 5.80 30.17
C ASN A 327 18.93 5.44 29.03
N MET A 328 18.72 6.33 28.06
CA MET A 328 17.98 6.04 26.81
C MET A 328 18.63 4.89 26.04
N PHE A 329 19.96 4.93 25.86
CA PHE A 329 20.73 3.85 25.27
C PHE A 329 20.64 2.54 26.06
N THR A 330 20.57 2.59 27.40
CA THR A 330 20.31 1.39 28.20
C THR A 330 18.94 0.80 27.85
N ASP A 331 17.89 1.62 27.77
CA ASP A 331 16.54 1.19 27.36
C ASP A 331 16.50 0.62 25.92
N MET A 332 17.28 1.20 25.01
CA MET A 332 17.49 0.75 23.62
C MET A 332 18.49 -0.41 23.48
N GLU A 333 18.77 -1.17 24.55
CA GLU A 333 19.62 -2.37 24.54
C GLU A 333 21.15 -2.18 24.39
N TRP A 334 21.71 -0.96 24.43
CA TRP A 334 23.17 -0.76 24.55
C TRP A 334 23.76 -1.30 25.87
N LYS A 335 22.90 -1.66 26.82
CA LYS A 335 23.21 -2.54 27.95
C LYS A 335 22.07 -3.55 28.11
N THR A 336 22.31 -4.80 27.68
CA THR A 336 21.26 -5.81 27.44
C THR A 336 21.58 -7.17 28.06
N THR A 337 20.58 -8.06 28.04
CA THR A 337 20.75 -9.50 28.23
C THR A 337 20.42 -10.21 26.91
N SER A 338 21.45 -10.66 26.21
CA SER A 338 21.34 -11.47 25.00
C SER A 338 20.86 -12.87 25.39
N VAL A 339 19.64 -13.24 25.00
CA VAL A 339 19.14 -14.62 25.05
C VAL A 339 19.25 -15.19 23.64
N LEU A 340 20.26 -16.03 23.40
CA LEU A 340 20.64 -16.54 22.09
C LEU A 340 20.22 -18.01 21.95
N HIS A 341 19.42 -18.32 20.94
CA HIS A 341 18.98 -19.68 20.62
C HIS A 341 18.77 -19.81 19.10
N THR A 342 19.17 -20.96 18.55
CA THR A 342 18.92 -21.32 17.15
C THR A 342 17.63 -22.13 17.06
N ALA A 343 16.63 -21.59 16.36
CA ALA A 343 15.34 -22.23 16.16
C ALA A 343 15.49 -23.67 15.65
N ILE A 344 14.70 -24.59 16.21
CA ILE A 344 14.65 -25.98 15.75
C ILE A 344 13.76 -26.03 14.50
N VAL A 345 14.26 -26.67 13.43
CA VAL A 345 13.52 -26.93 12.19
C VAL A 345 12.60 -28.16 12.32
N ASP A 346 11.52 -28.17 11.55
CA ASP A 346 10.55 -29.27 11.48
C ASP A 346 11.20 -30.59 11.06
N GLN A 347 10.64 -31.71 11.54
CA GLN A 347 11.21 -33.04 11.33
C GLN A 347 10.12 -34.10 11.17
N GLU A 348 10.27 -35.01 10.21
CA GLU A 348 9.31 -36.11 10.07
C GLU A 348 9.47 -37.23 11.12
N GLU A 349 10.67 -37.37 11.68
CA GLU A 349 10.97 -38.35 12.72
C GLU A 349 10.61 -37.81 14.11
N VAL A 350 9.73 -38.52 14.83
CA VAL A 350 9.38 -38.19 16.22
C VAL A 350 10.50 -38.66 17.14
N ARG A 351 11.23 -37.72 17.73
CA ARG A 351 12.34 -37.96 18.67
C ARG A 351 12.38 -36.90 19.77
N ASP A 352 13.29 -37.07 20.73
CA ASP A 352 13.53 -36.11 21.80
C ASP A 352 13.97 -34.75 21.21
N LEU A 353 13.36 -33.67 21.68
CA LEU A 353 13.73 -32.30 21.30
C LEU A 353 14.66 -31.69 22.34
N ALA A 354 15.90 -31.40 21.94
CA ALA A 354 16.87 -30.70 22.77
C ALA A 354 16.82 -29.17 22.50
N PHE A 355 16.33 -28.42 23.48
CA PHE A 355 16.32 -26.96 23.48
C PHE A 355 17.59 -26.46 24.20
N GLN A 356 18.32 -25.54 23.58
CA GLN A 356 19.55 -24.96 24.15
C GLN A 356 19.56 -23.45 23.94
N ALA A 357 19.95 -22.69 24.96
CA ALA A 357 20.15 -21.24 24.87
C ALA A 357 21.42 -20.79 25.59
N GLN A 358 22.08 -19.77 25.04
CA GLN A 358 23.17 -19.05 25.68
C GLN A 358 22.65 -17.70 26.19
N VAL A 359 22.90 -17.36 27.46
CA VAL A 359 22.39 -16.13 28.09
C VAL A 359 23.54 -15.29 28.62
N ILE A 360 23.85 -14.20 27.91
CA ILE A 360 24.96 -13.28 28.19
C ILE A 360 24.41 -11.91 28.55
N SER A 361 24.74 -11.40 29.74
CA SER A 361 24.24 -10.12 30.25
C SER A 361 25.36 -9.12 30.49
N ASP A 362 25.14 -7.87 30.08
CA ASP A 362 26.01 -6.72 30.38
C ASP A 362 25.77 -6.17 31.80
N THR A 363 24.97 -6.87 32.60
CA THR A 363 24.59 -6.55 33.97
C THR A 363 24.39 -7.85 34.76
N THR A 364 24.04 -7.75 36.05
CA THR A 364 23.75 -8.93 36.87
C THR A 364 22.42 -9.55 36.44
N LEU A 365 22.38 -10.86 36.17
CA LEU A 365 21.12 -11.61 36.02
C LEU A 365 20.46 -11.82 37.38
N ILE A 366 19.12 -11.75 37.43
CA ILE A 366 18.38 -12.18 38.63
C ILE A 366 18.53 -13.71 38.77
N PRO A 367 18.96 -14.24 39.94
CA PRO A 367 19.10 -15.68 40.15
C PRO A 367 17.78 -16.43 39.88
N GLY A 368 17.83 -17.49 39.07
CA GLY A 368 16.66 -18.27 38.69
C GLY A 368 15.68 -17.58 37.72
N SER A 369 16.09 -16.47 37.08
CA SER A 369 15.25 -15.77 36.09
C SER A 369 15.29 -16.36 34.68
N VAL A 370 16.29 -17.19 34.37
CA VAL A 370 16.42 -17.85 33.06
C VAL A 370 15.47 -19.04 33.03
N ARG A 371 14.48 -18.99 32.13
CA ARG A 371 13.35 -19.92 32.04
C ARG A 371 13.08 -20.32 30.60
N PHE A 372 12.44 -21.47 30.44
CA PHE A 372 11.97 -21.99 29.16
C PHE A 372 10.49 -22.34 29.27
N PHE A 373 9.72 -21.93 28.27
CA PHE A 373 8.28 -22.10 28.22
C PHE A 373 7.90 -22.84 26.95
N TYR A 374 7.04 -23.85 27.03
CA TYR A 374 6.57 -24.61 25.88
C TYR A 374 5.07 -24.94 25.94
N HIS A 375 4.47 -25.13 24.77
CA HIS A 375 3.13 -25.67 24.57
C HIS A 375 3.24 -26.86 23.60
N THR A 376 2.36 -27.86 23.76
CA THR A 376 2.30 -29.05 22.91
C THR A 376 0.88 -29.22 22.38
N GLY A 377 0.72 -29.24 21.07
CA GLY A 377 -0.57 -29.29 20.39
C GLY A 377 -0.85 -28.06 19.51
N PRO A 378 -1.92 -28.13 18.71
CA PRO A 378 -2.25 -27.09 17.74
C PRO A 378 -2.76 -25.82 18.42
N VAL A 379 -2.27 -24.66 17.99
CA VAL A 379 -2.80 -23.35 18.42
C VAL A 379 -3.98 -22.97 17.51
N SER A 380 -5.18 -23.42 17.87
CA SER A 380 -6.40 -23.15 17.10
C SER A 380 -7.24 -22.02 17.72
N GLY A 381 -7.39 -20.89 17.00
CA GLY A 381 -8.34 -19.83 17.31
C GLY A 381 -7.73 -18.55 17.91
N THR A 382 -8.58 -17.70 18.48
CA THR A 382 -8.20 -16.39 19.08
C THR A 382 -7.71 -16.48 20.52
N VAL A 383 -7.59 -17.67 21.09
CA VAL A 383 -7.15 -17.89 22.48
C VAL A 383 -5.64 -18.14 22.49
N ALA A 384 -4.90 -17.37 23.28
CA ALA A 384 -3.45 -17.54 23.41
C ALA A 384 -3.11 -18.92 24.03
N PRO A 385 -2.08 -19.63 23.54
CA PRO A 385 -1.69 -20.92 24.10
C PRO A 385 -1.23 -20.78 25.55
N THR A 386 -1.65 -21.72 26.39
CA THR A 386 -1.16 -21.80 27.77
C THR A 386 0.17 -22.53 27.79
N PHE A 387 1.24 -21.80 28.11
CA PHE A 387 2.59 -22.35 28.19
C PHE A 387 2.87 -23.03 29.55
N THR A 388 3.61 -24.13 29.51
CA THR A 388 4.17 -24.83 30.66
C THR A 388 5.65 -24.44 30.81
N GLU A 389 6.10 -24.16 32.04
CA GLU A 389 7.52 -23.96 32.34
C GLU A 389 8.26 -25.31 32.31
N GLY A 390 9.27 -25.44 31.46
CA GLY A 390 10.13 -26.63 31.40
C GLY A 390 11.30 -26.54 32.39
N PRO A 391 11.76 -27.66 32.97
CA PRO A 391 12.89 -27.70 33.90
C PRO A 391 14.24 -27.45 33.21
N LEU A 392 14.47 -26.18 32.87
CA LEU A 392 15.68 -25.69 32.22
C LEU A 392 16.88 -25.78 33.17
N THR A 393 17.93 -26.47 32.75
CA THR A 393 19.15 -26.71 33.55
C THR A 393 20.33 -25.93 32.99
N ARG A 394 21.10 -25.25 33.85
CA ARG A 394 22.35 -24.59 33.46
C ARG A 394 23.45 -25.64 33.26
N THR A 395 23.93 -25.79 32.04
CA THR A 395 24.94 -26.80 31.64
C THR A 395 26.35 -26.25 31.53
N GLY A 396 26.51 -24.93 31.45
CA GLY A 396 27.81 -24.25 31.39
C GLY A 396 27.77 -22.86 32.05
N THR A 397 28.78 -22.03 31.79
CA THR A 397 28.87 -20.68 32.37
C THR A 397 27.66 -19.81 31.98
N ASP A 398 27.24 -19.87 30.73
CA ASP A 398 26.14 -19.09 30.14
C ASP A 398 25.14 -19.97 29.38
N GLN A 399 25.38 -21.29 29.34
CA GLN A 399 24.57 -22.26 28.59
C GLN A 399 23.48 -22.90 29.46
N TYR A 400 22.29 -23.04 28.87
CA TYR A 400 21.09 -23.62 29.47
C TYR A 400 20.46 -24.61 28.50
N ALA A 401 20.01 -25.77 29.00
CA ALA A 401 19.41 -26.82 28.18
C ALA A 401 18.18 -27.47 28.85
N PHE A 402 17.24 -27.91 28.02
CA PHE A 402 16.09 -28.73 28.38
C PHE A 402 15.82 -29.73 27.26
N THR A 403 15.35 -30.94 27.61
CA THR A 403 14.97 -31.96 26.62
C THR A 403 13.51 -32.36 26.83
N LEU A 404 12.67 -32.16 25.81
CA LEU A 404 11.30 -32.67 25.78
C LEU A 404 11.31 -34.08 25.20
N PRO A 405 10.87 -35.12 25.94
CA PRO A 405 10.87 -36.49 25.44
C PRO A 405 9.96 -36.68 24.22
N ALA A 406 10.35 -37.56 23.30
CA ALA A 406 9.65 -37.87 22.04
C ALA A 406 8.14 -38.11 22.24
N ALA A 407 7.75 -38.81 23.31
CA ALA A 407 6.37 -39.10 23.69
C ALA A 407 5.50 -37.86 24.02
N ARG A 408 6.10 -36.67 24.10
CA ARG A 408 5.43 -35.37 24.28
C ARG A 408 5.77 -34.35 23.19
N ALA A 409 6.71 -34.68 22.30
CA ALA A 409 7.17 -33.80 21.23
C ALA A 409 6.45 -34.04 19.89
N GLN A 410 5.50 -34.99 19.83
CA GLN A 410 4.75 -35.30 18.61
C GLN A 410 3.80 -34.17 18.21
N GLY A 411 3.76 -33.84 16.92
CA GLY A 411 2.96 -32.77 16.37
C GLY A 411 3.57 -31.40 16.62
N ASP A 412 2.72 -30.41 16.85
CA ASP A 412 3.11 -29.04 17.13
C ASP A 412 3.74 -28.85 18.52
N VAL A 413 4.90 -28.21 18.57
CA VAL A 413 5.52 -27.70 19.79
C VAL A 413 5.87 -26.23 19.62
N GLN A 414 5.23 -25.33 20.38
CA GLN A 414 5.58 -23.91 20.43
C GLN A 414 6.40 -23.60 21.67
N TYR A 415 7.39 -22.71 21.59
CA TYR A 415 8.27 -22.45 22.73
C TYR A 415 8.98 -21.08 22.68
N TYR A 416 9.42 -20.61 23.84
CA TYR A 416 10.31 -19.45 23.97
C TYR A 416 11.17 -19.53 25.25
N PHE A 417 12.28 -18.79 25.23
CA PHE A 417 13.14 -18.57 26.40
C PHE A 417 12.88 -17.20 27.01
N GLN A 418 13.12 -17.07 28.31
CA GLN A 418 13.05 -15.81 29.06
C GLN A 418 14.27 -15.67 29.99
N ALA A 419 14.72 -14.45 30.23
CA ALA A 419 15.65 -14.08 31.31
C ALA A 419 15.22 -12.73 31.94
N GLN A 420 15.66 -12.43 33.16
CA GLN A 420 15.50 -11.11 33.76
C GLN A 420 16.81 -10.59 34.34
N ASP A 421 17.03 -9.29 34.15
CA ASP A 421 18.22 -8.60 34.62
C ASP A 421 17.96 -7.82 35.92
N ALA A 422 19.03 -7.38 36.60
CA ALA A 422 18.93 -6.66 37.88
C ALA A 422 18.30 -5.25 37.78
N SER A 423 17.91 -4.79 36.59
CA SER A 423 17.08 -3.59 36.41
C SER A 423 15.58 -3.90 36.32
N GLY A 424 15.20 -5.18 36.46
CA GLY A 424 13.83 -5.67 36.36
C GLY A 424 13.33 -5.84 34.93
N ARG A 425 14.19 -5.65 33.93
CA ARG A 425 13.82 -5.84 32.52
C ARG A 425 13.79 -7.33 32.18
N THR A 426 12.74 -7.73 31.47
CA THR A 426 12.55 -9.09 30.97
C THR A 426 12.96 -9.19 29.52
N PHE A 427 13.82 -10.17 29.20
CA PHE A 427 14.34 -10.45 27.86
C PHE A 427 13.81 -11.80 27.40
N THR A 428 13.33 -11.92 26.17
CA THR A 428 12.83 -13.18 25.60
C THR A 428 13.52 -13.54 24.29
N ASN A 429 13.54 -14.82 23.95
CA ASN A 429 13.91 -15.32 22.63
C ASN A 429 12.88 -16.37 22.16
N PRO A 430 12.06 -16.07 21.13
CA PRO A 430 12.04 -14.83 20.34
C PRO A 430 11.72 -13.58 21.16
N GLY A 431 12.03 -12.41 20.62
CA GLY A 431 11.62 -11.13 21.19
C GLY A 431 10.10 -10.92 21.16
N LYS A 432 9.67 -9.68 21.39
CA LYS A 432 8.27 -9.28 21.49
C LYS A 432 7.73 -8.67 20.21
N ASN A 433 6.41 -8.69 20.06
CA ASN A 433 5.69 -7.89 19.08
C ASN A 433 5.59 -6.40 19.54
N LEU A 434 5.00 -5.54 18.71
CA LEU A 434 4.80 -4.11 19.00
C LEU A 434 4.09 -3.83 20.34
N ALA A 435 3.14 -4.69 20.72
CA ALA A 435 2.41 -4.60 21.99
C ALA A 435 3.21 -5.07 23.23
N GLY A 436 4.47 -5.48 23.06
CA GLY A 436 5.33 -5.97 24.14
C GLY A 436 5.06 -7.43 24.55
N VAL A 437 4.22 -8.16 23.81
CA VAL A 437 3.92 -9.58 24.06
C VAL A 437 5.02 -10.46 23.46
N PRO A 438 5.65 -11.37 24.24
CA PRO A 438 6.62 -12.32 23.72
C PRO A 438 6.05 -13.16 22.57
N LEU A 439 6.84 -13.34 21.51
CA LEU A 439 6.56 -14.32 20.47
C LEU A 439 7.21 -15.66 20.82
N PHE A 440 6.84 -16.70 20.07
CA PHE A 440 7.32 -18.06 20.23
C PHE A 440 7.82 -18.64 18.90
N TYR A 441 8.77 -19.56 18.97
CA TYR A 441 9.07 -20.48 17.89
C TYR A 441 8.00 -21.56 17.82
N GLN A 442 7.89 -22.22 16.67
CA GLN A 442 7.10 -23.42 16.46
C GLN A 442 7.98 -24.43 15.74
N VAL A 443 7.87 -25.69 16.13
CA VAL A 443 8.46 -26.84 15.44
C VAL A 443 7.41 -27.95 15.36
N VAL A 444 7.33 -28.63 14.23
CA VAL A 444 6.35 -29.69 13.94
C VAL A 444 7.06 -31.02 13.73
N LEU A 445 6.70 -32.02 14.54
CA LEU A 445 7.29 -33.36 14.47
C LEU A 445 6.28 -34.41 14.03
N GLY A 446 6.69 -35.26 13.10
CA GLY A 446 5.89 -36.34 12.55
C GLY A 446 5.66 -36.19 11.05
N PRO A 447 5.12 -37.24 10.41
CA PRO A 447 5.13 -37.42 8.98
C PRO A 447 4.47 -36.25 8.27
N ASP A 448 5.11 -35.82 7.19
CA ASP A 448 4.54 -34.85 6.29
C ASP A 448 3.70 -35.58 5.22
N ASN A 449 2.54 -35.00 4.95
CA ASN A 449 1.50 -35.52 4.06
C ASN A 449 0.76 -34.39 3.33
N VAL A 450 1.15 -33.14 3.53
CA VAL A 450 0.56 -31.97 2.89
C VAL A 450 1.38 -31.69 1.64
N ALA A 451 0.72 -31.33 0.54
CA ALA A 451 1.41 -30.97 -0.70
C ALA A 451 1.61 -29.45 -0.76
N PRO A 452 2.70 -28.97 -1.37
CA PRO A 452 2.99 -27.54 -1.43
C PRO A 452 1.91 -26.80 -2.22
N THR A 453 1.60 -25.56 -1.87
CA THR A 453 0.60 -24.74 -2.57
C THR A 453 1.26 -23.95 -3.70
N ILE A 454 0.67 -23.99 -4.90
CA ILE A 454 1.13 -23.20 -6.05
C ILE A 454 0.15 -22.05 -6.33
N THR A 455 0.62 -20.80 -6.31
CA THR A 455 -0.09 -19.62 -6.83
C THR A 455 0.51 -19.18 -8.16
N HIS A 456 -0.34 -18.97 -9.16
CA HIS A 456 0.08 -18.57 -10.51
C HIS A 456 -1.08 -17.94 -11.27
N SER A 457 -0.81 -16.82 -11.96
CA SER A 457 -1.77 -16.16 -12.86
C SER A 457 -1.41 -16.45 -14.33
N PRO A 458 -2.16 -17.36 -15.00
CA PRO A 458 -1.83 -17.76 -16.36
C PRO A 458 -2.24 -16.69 -17.37
N LYS A 459 -1.34 -16.36 -18.29
CA LYS A 459 -1.68 -15.61 -19.51
C LYS A 459 -2.35 -16.57 -20.49
N ALA A 460 -3.42 -16.14 -21.16
CA ALA A 460 -4.15 -16.98 -22.15
C ALA A 460 -3.84 -16.60 -23.61
N ASN A 461 -3.57 -15.32 -23.88
CA ASN A 461 -3.25 -14.83 -25.23
C ASN A 461 -2.07 -13.85 -25.17
N LEU A 462 -1.15 -13.98 -26.13
CA LEU A 462 -0.01 -13.07 -26.31
C LEU A 462 -0.03 -12.46 -27.71
N LEU A 463 0.06 -11.13 -27.77
CA LEU A 463 0.25 -10.40 -29.01
C LEU A 463 1.68 -10.60 -29.51
N LEU A 464 1.83 -10.95 -30.79
CA LEU A 464 3.12 -11.02 -31.49
C LEU A 464 3.60 -9.61 -31.87
N THR A 465 3.99 -8.85 -30.85
CA THR A 465 4.47 -7.46 -30.98
C THR A 465 5.86 -7.41 -31.63
N THR A 466 6.66 -8.43 -31.33
CA THR A 466 7.77 -8.99 -32.10
C THR A 466 7.82 -10.49 -31.80
N GLN A 467 8.78 -11.23 -32.38
CA GLN A 467 9.07 -12.60 -31.98
C GLN A 467 9.21 -12.68 -30.45
N ALA A 468 8.31 -13.45 -29.82
CA ALA A 468 8.45 -13.79 -28.42
C ALA A 468 9.53 -14.87 -28.34
N ASP A 469 10.79 -14.47 -28.18
CA ASP A 469 11.92 -15.40 -28.04
C ASP A 469 11.87 -16.15 -26.70
N SER A 470 11.07 -15.65 -25.74
CA SER A 470 10.76 -16.35 -24.50
C SER A 470 9.44 -15.93 -23.86
N ILE A 471 8.86 -16.82 -23.03
CA ILE A 471 7.78 -16.53 -22.08
C ILE A 471 8.32 -16.75 -20.67
N GLN A 472 8.27 -15.72 -19.82
CA GLN A 472 8.56 -15.86 -18.40
C GLN A 472 7.36 -16.52 -17.68
N ILE A 473 7.66 -17.56 -16.90
CA ILE A 473 6.76 -18.21 -15.95
C ILE A 473 7.23 -17.84 -14.55
N VAL A 474 6.29 -17.44 -13.70
CA VAL A 474 6.51 -17.01 -12.31
C VAL A 474 5.40 -17.64 -11.46
N ALA A 475 5.73 -18.26 -10.34
CA ALA A 475 4.74 -18.84 -9.43
C ALA A 475 5.20 -18.80 -7.97
N GLY A 476 4.30 -18.46 -7.05
CA GLY A 476 4.54 -18.68 -5.63
C GLY A 476 4.37 -20.16 -5.30
N VAL A 477 5.29 -20.74 -4.54
CA VAL A 477 5.27 -22.17 -4.19
C VAL A 477 5.61 -22.34 -2.70
N THR A 478 4.58 -22.37 -1.84
CA THR A 478 4.75 -22.44 -0.39
C THR A 478 4.51 -23.83 0.18
N ASP A 479 5.06 -24.10 1.36
CA ASP A 479 4.99 -25.38 2.07
C ASP A 479 4.54 -25.16 3.53
N ASP A 480 3.95 -26.15 4.20
CA ASP A 480 3.62 -26.03 5.63
C ASP A 480 4.82 -26.33 6.55
N ARG A 481 5.90 -26.95 6.02
CA ARG A 481 7.08 -27.33 6.80
C ARG A 481 8.30 -26.46 6.50
N SER A 482 9.11 -26.22 7.52
CA SER A 482 10.32 -25.39 7.44
C SER A 482 11.45 -25.98 6.59
N PHE A 483 11.36 -27.25 6.17
CA PHE A 483 12.32 -27.86 5.25
C PHE A 483 11.99 -27.64 3.76
N GLY A 484 10.80 -27.09 3.47
CA GLY A 484 10.45 -26.42 2.22
C GLY A 484 10.41 -27.29 0.96
N ILE A 485 10.60 -26.63 -0.18
CA ILE A 485 10.45 -27.19 -1.53
C ILE A 485 11.74 -27.89 -2.00
N ASP A 486 11.62 -29.10 -2.55
CA ASP A 486 12.72 -29.83 -3.21
C ASP A 486 12.87 -29.42 -4.68
N THR A 487 11.75 -29.44 -5.42
CA THR A 487 11.76 -29.10 -6.85
C THR A 487 10.50 -28.35 -7.26
N ALA A 488 10.67 -27.35 -8.13
CA ALA A 488 9.59 -26.75 -8.91
C ALA A 488 10.00 -26.69 -10.38
N TYR A 489 9.10 -27.05 -11.31
CA TYR A 489 9.38 -27.08 -12.74
C TYR A 489 8.12 -26.92 -13.58
N VAL A 490 8.29 -26.58 -14.86
CA VAL A 490 7.22 -26.46 -15.86
C VAL A 490 7.29 -27.63 -16.83
N GLU A 491 6.19 -28.34 -16.99
CA GLU A 491 5.96 -29.28 -18.09
C GLU A 491 5.19 -28.55 -19.18
N TYR A 492 5.69 -28.56 -20.42
CA TYR A 492 5.07 -27.79 -21.51
C TYR A 492 5.15 -28.47 -22.88
N LEU A 493 4.25 -28.05 -23.76
CA LEU A 493 4.13 -28.47 -25.15
C LEU A 493 4.12 -27.23 -26.04
N ILE A 494 4.76 -27.32 -27.21
CA ILE A 494 4.67 -26.33 -28.28
C ILE A 494 3.92 -27.01 -29.44
N ASN A 495 2.77 -26.45 -29.84
CA ASN A 495 1.91 -27.01 -30.89
C ASN A 495 1.59 -28.51 -30.71
N GLY A 496 1.36 -28.94 -29.45
CA GLY A 496 1.09 -30.34 -29.09
C GLY A 496 2.33 -31.24 -28.98
N VAL A 497 3.53 -30.73 -29.24
CA VAL A 497 4.80 -31.48 -29.08
C VAL A 497 5.42 -31.18 -27.72
N ALA A 498 5.48 -32.21 -26.86
CA ALA A 498 6.08 -32.12 -25.52
C ALA A 498 7.55 -31.70 -25.57
N GLN A 499 7.96 -30.90 -24.59
CA GLN A 499 9.31 -30.35 -24.44
C GLN A 499 9.98 -30.88 -23.15
N PRO A 500 11.31 -30.81 -23.01
CA PRO A 500 11.99 -31.12 -21.75
C PRO A 500 11.51 -30.20 -20.62
N ASN A 501 11.34 -30.75 -19.41
CA ASN A 501 10.87 -29.98 -18.25
C ASN A 501 11.81 -28.79 -17.98
N LEU A 502 11.23 -27.59 -17.83
CA LEU A 502 11.96 -26.37 -17.50
C LEU A 502 12.01 -26.22 -15.97
N PRO A 503 13.16 -26.38 -15.31
CA PRO A 503 13.25 -26.15 -13.86
C PRO A 503 12.98 -24.68 -13.55
N LEU A 504 12.11 -24.40 -12.60
CA LEU A 504 11.97 -23.07 -12.02
C LEU A 504 13.03 -22.90 -10.93
N ARG A 505 13.44 -21.65 -10.67
CA ARG A 505 14.42 -21.33 -9.62
C ARG A 505 13.79 -20.39 -8.62
N ASP A 506 14.05 -20.65 -7.34
CA ASP A 506 13.76 -19.72 -6.25
C ASP A 506 14.49 -18.39 -6.51
N ASN A 507 13.73 -17.31 -6.60
CA ASN A 507 14.21 -15.99 -6.99
C ASN A 507 14.51 -15.17 -5.72
N ILE A 508 15.56 -15.58 -5.00
CA ILE A 508 16.03 -15.04 -3.70
C ILE A 508 16.29 -13.50 -3.72
N PHE A 509 16.23 -12.87 -4.89
CA PHE A 509 16.46 -11.43 -5.10
C PHE A 509 15.18 -10.58 -5.20
N ASP A 510 14.00 -11.19 -5.38
CA ASP A 510 12.73 -10.45 -5.35
C ASP A 510 12.19 -10.42 -3.90
N ASP A 511 11.55 -9.32 -3.48
CA ASP A 511 11.04 -9.11 -2.12
C ASP A 511 9.85 -10.03 -1.72
N VAL A 512 9.54 -11.04 -2.54
CA VAL A 512 8.43 -11.99 -2.36
C VAL A 512 8.99 -13.40 -2.12
N ASP A 513 8.75 -13.92 -0.92
CA ASP A 513 9.12 -15.26 -0.49
C ASP A 513 8.57 -16.36 -1.41
N SER A 514 9.35 -17.43 -1.58
CA SER A 514 8.90 -18.66 -2.24
C SER A 514 8.49 -18.45 -3.70
N LEU A 515 9.11 -17.47 -4.37
CA LEU A 515 8.82 -17.11 -5.75
C LEU A 515 9.71 -17.87 -6.73
N PHE A 516 9.13 -18.81 -7.46
CA PHE A 516 9.83 -19.65 -8.43
C PHE A 516 9.64 -19.12 -9.85
N SER A 517 10.73 -18.78 -10.53
CA SER A 517 10.67 -18.24 -11.90
C SER A 517 11.68 -18.88 -12.86
N ASN A 518 11.33 -18.90 -14.15
CA ASN A 518 12.23 -19.12 -15.28
C ASN A 518 11.50 -18.74 -16.59
N SER A 519 12.22 -18.63 -17.71
CA SER A 519 11.62 -18.36 -19.02
C SER A 519 11.73 -19.55 -19.97
N ILE A 520 10.58 -19.98 -20.52
CA ILE A 520 10.53 -20.87 -21.67
C ILE A 520 11.15 -20.11 -22.85
N ARG A 521 12.23 -20.61 -23.43
CA ARG A 521 12.90 -20.01 -24.61
C ARG A 521 12.57 -20.83 -25.86
N PHE A 522 12.29 -20.16 -26.97
CA PHE A 522 11.90 -20.84 -28.21
C PHE A 522 13.08 -20.95 -29.17
N ALA A 523 13.37 -22.17 -29.64
CA ALA A 523 14.40 -22.41 -30.64
C ALA A 523 14.02 -21.87 -32.03
N THR A 524 12.71 -21.70 -32.28
CA THR A 524 12.17 -21.09 -33.49
C THR A 524 11.13 -20.02 -33.15
N PRO A 525 11.11 -18.90 -33.87
CA PRO A 525 10.05 -17.89 -33.83
C PRO A 525 8.63 -18.44 -33.84
N LEU A 526 7.84 -18.05 -32.82
CA LEU A 526 6.40 -18.31 -32.77
C LEU A 526 5.63 -17.42 -33.78
N ARG A 527 4.51 -17.95 -34.27
CA ARG A 527 3.65 -17.39 -35.32
C ARG A 527 2.20 -17.30 -34.85
N SER A 528 1.39 -16.51 -35.56
CA SER A 528 -0.04 -16.39 -35.23
C SER A 528 -0.72 -17.75 -35.40
N GLY A 529 -1.47 -18.19 -34.38
CA GLY A 529 -2.10 -19.51 -34.33
C GLY A 529 -1.25 -20.59 -33.64
N ASP A 530 0.02 -20.34 -33.33
CA ASP A 530 0.81 -21.24 -32.48
C ASP A 530 0.23 -21.28 -31.05
N ARG A 531 0.46 -22.40 -30.36
CA ARG A 531 0.00 -22.66 -28.99
C ARG A 531 1.12 -23.16 -28.11
N VAL A 532 1.25 -22.60 -26.91
CA VAL A 532 2.09 -23.13 -25.84
C VAL A 532 1.18 -23.60 -24.72
N GLN A 533 1.17 -24.90 -24.44
CA GLN A 533 0.42 -25.49 -23.34
C GLN A 533 1.39 -25.80 -22.21
N TYR A 534 1.10 -25.42 -20.96
CA TYR A 534 2.02 -25.62 -19.84
C TYR A 534 1.31 -25.85 -18.51
N ARG A 535 2.00 -26.52 -17.59
CA ARG A 535 1.59 -26.68 -16.19
C ARG A 535 2.82 -26.67 -15.29
N ILE A 536 2.63 -26.17 -14.08
CA ILE A 536 3.66 -26.05 -13.05
C ILE A 536 3.53 -27.24 -12.11
N VAL A 537 4.65 -27.87 -11.77
CA VAL A 537 4.71 -28.98 -10.81
C VAL A 537 5.65 -28.58 -9.69
N ALA A 538 5.22 -28.75 -8.44
CA ALA A 538 6.03 -28.53 -7.25
C ALA A 538 6.04 -29.78 -6.38
N ARG A 539 7.18 -30.07 -5.75
CA ARG A 539 7.36 -31.13 -4.74
C ARG A 539 8.04 -30.57 -3.51
N ASP A 540 7.48 -30.90 -2.35
CA ASP A 540 8.12 -30.63 -1.07
C ASP A 540 9.42 -31.44 -0.88
N ASN A 541 10.12 -31.17 0.21
CA ASN A 541 11.30 -31.90 0.63
C ASN A 541 11.01 -33.02 1.63
N SER A 542 9.75 -33.45 1.77
CA SER A 542 9.38 -34.59 2.60
C SER A 542 9.96 -35.91 2.07
N ASN A 543 9.97 -36.95 2.92
CA ASN A 543 10.28 -38.32 2.54
C ASN A 543 9.32 -38.87 1.48
N ARG A 544 8.10 -38.32 1.39
CA ARG A 544 7.09 -38.72 0.41
C ARG A 544 7.16 -37.93 -0.89
N LYS A 545 7.80 -36.77 -0.88
CA LYS A 545 7.82 -35.81 -1.99
C LYS A 545 6.40 -35.46 -2.44
N ASN A 546 5.56 -34.98 -1.51
CA ASN A 546 4.17 -34.66 -1.83
C ASN A 546 4.16 -33.59 -2.92
N GLN A 547 3.22 -33.71 -3.87
CA GLN A 547 3.28 -33.01 -5.13
C GLN A 547 1.98 -32.27 -5.45
N THR A 548 2.10 -31.02 -5.88
CA THR A 548 1.01 -30.23 -6.45
C THR A 548 1.29 -29.94 -7.92
N VAL A 549 0.22 -29.85 -8.71
CA VAL A 549 0.25 -29.51 -10.13
C VAL A 549 -0.74 -28.37 -10.38
N SER A 550 -0.31 -27.33 -11.11
CA SER A 550 -1.14 -26.17 -11.46
C SER A 550 -1.15 -25.94 -12.98
N PRO A 551 -2.31 -26.05 -13.67
CA PRO A 551 -3.61 -26.37 -13.11
C PRO A 551 -3.69 -27.85 -12.67
N ALA A 552 -4.58 -28.15 -11.72
CA ALA A 552 -4.75 -29.51 -11.18
C ALA A 552 -5.12 -30.57 -12.26
N THR A 553 -5.71 -30.13 -13.37
CA THR A 553 -6.05 -30.98 -14.52
C THR A 553 -5.70 -30.28 -15.83
N GLY A 554 -5.11 -31.01 -16.79
CA GLY A 554 -4.76 -30.49 -18.10
C GLY A 554 -3.55 -29.55 -18.07
N TYR A 555 -3.65 -28.46 -18.82
CA TYR A 555 -2.62 -27.44 -19.01
C TYR A 555 -3.29 -26.06 -19.11
N TYR A 556 -2.58 -25.01 -18.71
CA TYR A 556 -2.86 -23.66 -19.19
C TYR A 556 -2.52 -23.59 -20.68
N GLU A 557 -3.31 -22.86 -21.47
CA GLU A 557 -3.06 -22.67 -22.89
C GLU A 557 -2.80 -21.20 -23.21
N LEU A 558 -1.65 -20.92 -23.81
CA LEU A 558 -1.26 -19.66 -24.41
C LEU A 558 -1.44 -19.75 -25.92
N THR A 559 -2.24 -18.88 -26.52
CA THR A 559 -2.28 -18.74 -27.99
C THR A 559 -1.62 -17.43 -28.44
N PHE A 560 -1.00 -17.47 -29.61
CA PHE A 560 -0.27 -16.36 -30.19
C PHE A 560 -1.09 -15.70 -31.30
N VAL A 561 -1.27 -14.38 -31.20
CA VAL A 561 -2.12 -13.62 -32.12
C VAL A 561 -1.33 -12.43 -32.66
N ALA A 562 -1.34 -12.25 -33.98
CA ALA A 562 -0.75 -11.06 -34.60
C ALA A 562 -1.79 -9.92 -34.75
N PRO A 563 -1.38 -8.65 -34.63
CA PRO A 563 -2.18 -7.52 -35.12
C PRO A 563 -2.61 -7.70 -36.58
N GLN A 564 -3.79 -7.18 -36.93
CA GLN A 564 -4.23 -7.11 -38.32
C GLN A 564 -3.33 -6.13 -39.10
N THR A 565 -2.96 -6.48 -40.33
CA THR A 565 -2.11 -5.63 -41.19
C THR A 565 -2.80 -4.39 -41.74
N ALA A 566 -4.14 -4.37 -41.72
CA ALA A 566 -4.95 -3.26 -42.22
C ALA A 566 -5.19 -2.21 -41.11
N VAL A 567 -4.54 -1.06 -41.25
CA VAL A 567 -4.77 0.11 -40.40
C VAL A 567 -6.12 0.74 -40.74
N ARG A 568 -6.96 0.99 -39.73
CA ARG A 568 -8.30 1.58 -39.89
C ARG A 568 -8.32 3.04 -39.43
N MET A 569 -9.02 3.90 -40.17
CA MET A 569 -9.28 5.30 -39.75
C MET A 569 -10.45 5.42 -38.77
N GLN A 570 -11.34 4.42 -38.74
CA GLN A 570 -12.54 4.36 -37.92
C GLN A 570 -12.85 2.89 -37.58
N TYR A 571 -13.55 2.66 -36.47
CA TYR A 571 -14.05 1.35 -36.08
C TYR A 571 -15.42 1.49 -35.41
N SER A 572 -16.34 0.57 -35.68
CA SER A 572 -17.58 0.45 -34.91
C SER A 572 -18.00 -1.01 -34.74
N ASN A 573 -18.49 -1.35 -33.56
CA ASN A 573 -19.15 -2.62 -33.30
C ASN A 573 -20.21 -2.47 -32.20
N THR A 574 -21.39 -3.06 -32.40
CA THR A 574 -22.46 -3.16 -31.38
C THR A 574 -22.56 -4.56 -30.79
N PHE A 575 -21.58 -5.43 -31.10
CA PHE A 575 -21.37 -6.78 -30.55
C PHE A 575 -22.53 -7.79 -30.65
N ALA A 576 -23.67 -7.40 -31.21
CA ALA A 576 -24.87 -8.21 -31.47
C ALA A 576 -24.62 -9.48 -32.31
N ASN A 577 -23.49 -9.55 -33.04
CA ASN A 577 -22.98 -10.80 -33.62
C ASN A 577 -21.59 -11.12 -33.05
N ALA A 578 -21.58 -11.87 -31.96
CA ALA A 578 -20.39 -12.30 -31.25
C ALA A 578 -19.38 -13.05 -32.14
N ALA A 579 -19.85 -13.90 -33.07
CA ALA A 579 -18.97 -14.70 -33.93
C ALA A 579 -18.13 -13.83 -34.88
N THR A 580 -18.73 -12.79 -35.47
CA THR A 580 -18.00 -11.84 -36.31
C THR A 580 -17.13 -10.89 -35.50
N ALA A 581 -17.59 -10.46 -34.32
CA ALA A 581 -16.88 -9.50 -33.50
C ALA A 581 -15.68 -10.10 -32.76
N ALA A 582 -15.71 -11.39 -32.40
CA ALA A 582 -14.60 -12.08 -31.74
C ALA A 582 -13.32 -12.15 -32.59
N ALA A 583 -13.42 -12.09 -33.92
CA ALA A 583 -12.25 -12.10 -34.81
C ALA A 583 -11.47 -10.78 -34.81
N ASP A 584 -12.06 -9.68 -34.33
CA ASP A 584 -11.40 -8.37 -34.22
C ASP A 584 -10.61 -8.21 -32.90
N PHE A 585 -10.74 -9.11 -31.93
CA PHE A 585 -10.15 -8.96 -30.59
C PHE A 585 -9.36 -10.19 -30.13
N ALA A 586 -8.37 -9.96 -29.27
CA ALA A 586 -7.71 -11.02 -28.50
C ALA A 586 -7.38 -10.55 -27.08
N GLY A 587 -7.39 -11.45 -26.11
CA GLY A 587 -7.19 -11.07 -24.71
C GLY A 587 -7.36 -12.19 -23.70
N THR A 588 -7.38 -11.83 -22.42
CA THR A 588 -7.45 -12.75 -21.28
C THR A 588 -8.65 -12.39 -20.40
N ASN A 589 -9.43 -13.41 -20.03
CA ASN A 589 -10.59 -13.32 -19.14
C ASN A 589 -11.67 -12.28 -19.54
N PHE A 590 -11.69 -11.91 -20.82
CA PHE A 590 -12.77 -11.19 -21.50
C PHE A 590 -13.36 -12.06 -22.60
N SER A 591 -14.64 -11.88 -22.90
CA SER A 591 -15.33 -12.52 -24.02
C SER A 591 -16.40 -11.59 -24.60
N ILE A 592 -16.85 -11.87 -25.82
CA ILE A 592 -18.07 -11.25 -26.35
C ILE A 592 -19.21 -12.21 -26.09
N ALA A 593 -20.14 -11.79 -25.23
CA ALA A 593 -21.18 -12.65 -24.66
C ALA A 593 -22.49 -11.86 -24.46
N GLN A 594 -23.59 -12.59 -24.27
CA GLN A 594 -24.89 -12.04 -23.86
C GLN A 594 -25.29 -12.67 -22.52
N PRO A 595 -24.94 -12.06 -21.37
CA PRO A 595 -25.37 -12.54 -20.07
C PRO A 595 -26.89 -12.48 -19.91
N THR A 596 -27.44 -13.31 -19.01
CA THR A 596 -28.88 -13.33 -18.73
C THR A 596 -29.37 -11.95 -18.27
N GLY A 597 -30.40 -11.43 -18.95
CA GLY A 597 -30.98 -10.10 -18.68
C GLY A 597 -30.51 -8.99 -19.62
N PHE A 598 -29.50 -9.25 -20.47
CA PHE A 598 -29.08 -8.35 -21.55
C PHE A 598 -29.80 -8.70 -22.86
N THR A 599 -30.12 -7.67 -23.65
CA THR A 599 -30.91 -7.77 -24.90
C THR A 599 -30.11 -8.24 -26.11
N ASP A 600 -28.81 -8.02 -26.06
CA ASP A 600 -27.81 -8.16 -27.11
C ASP A 600 -26.45 -8.50 -26.48
N GLY A 601 -25.51 -8.95 -27.31
CA GLY A 601 -24.15 -9.27 -26.87
C GLY A 601 -23.29 -8.02 -26.74
N ALA A 602 -22.38 -8.02 -25.78
CA ALA A 602 -21.38 -6.98 -25.52
C ALA A 602 -20.02 -7.61 -25.17
N ILE A 603 -18.95 -6.80 -25.04
CA ILE A 603 -17.71 -7.27 -24.41
C ILE A 603 -17.93 -7.33 -22.90
N HIS A 604 -17.64 -8.48 -22.30
CA HIS A 604 -17.78 -8.75 -20.87
C HIS A 604 -16.48 -9.31 -20.30
N SER A 605 -16.07 -8.84 -19.12
CA SER A 605 -15.13 -9.57 -18.28
C SER A 605 -15.74 -10.90 -17.83
N GLU A 606 -14.95 -11.76 -17.20
CA GLU A 606 -15.52 -12.78 -16.31
C GLU A 606 -16.41 -12.10 -15.26
N HIS A 607 -17.51 -12.77 -14.89
CA HIS A 607 -18.52 -12.26 -13.96
C HIS A 607 -18.86 -13.34 -12.93
N PRO A 608 -18.40 -13.21 -11.67
CA PRO A 608 -17.49 -12.18 -11.16
C PRO A 608 -16.10 -12.27 -11.80
N TYR A 609 -15.33 -11.19 -11.76
CA TYR A 609 -13.88 -11.26 -12.00
C TYR A 609 -13.17 -11.85 -10.78
N ARG A 610 -11.91 -12.23 -10.94
CA ARG A 610 -11.09 -12.84 -9.91
C ARG A 610 -10.18 -11.81 -9.27
N ASN A 611 -10.03 -11.92 -7.96
CA ASN A 611 -8.97 -11.27 -7.20
C ASN A 611 -7.59 -11.57 -7.79
N GLY A 612 -6.62 -10.76 -7.39
CA GLY A 612 -5.22 -10.92 -7.71
C GLY A 612 -4.64 -12.24 -7.20
N ALA A 613 -3.94 -12.93 -8.10
CA ALA A 613 -3.39 -14.26 -7.88
C ALA A 613 -2.00 -14.45 -8.52
N ASP A 614 -1.42 -13.36 -9.06
CA ASP A 614 -0.02 -13.31 -9.46
C ASP A 614 0.92 -13.00 -8.28
N GLU A 615 2.21 -12.95 -8.55
CA GLU A 615 3.27 -12.69 -7.58
C GLU A 615 3.19 -11.33 -6.87
N ASN A 616 2.49 -10.36 -7.45
CA ASN A 616 2.27 -9.04 -6.88
C ASN A 616 0.90 -8.93 -6.19
N PHE A 617 0.18 -10.05 -6.05
CA PHE A 617 -1.20 -10.10 -5.57
C PHE A 617 -2.18 -9.36 -6.50
N GLN A 618 -1.95 -9.44 -7.82
CA GLN A 618 -2.69 -8.73 -8.86
C GLN A 618 -3.31 -9.67 -9.90
N SER A 619 -4.34 -9.17 -10.59
CA SER A 619 -5.03 -9.84 -11.69
C SER A 619 -5.25 -8.83 -12.82
N ASN A 620 -4.72 -9.13 -14.00
CA ASN A 620 -4.73 -8.21 -15.14
C ASN A 620 -5.51 -8.80 -16.33
N TYR A 621 -6.81 -8.51 -16.35
CA TYR A 621 -7.74 -8.87 -17.42
C TYR A 621 -7.51 -7.93 -18.61
N THR A 622 -7.39 -8.44 -19.83
CA THR A 622 -7.05 -7.61 -21.00
C THR A 622 -7.84 -7.99 -22.24
N TYR A 623 -8.25 -7.03 -23.06
CA TYR A 623 -8.90 -7.28 -24.36
C TYR A 623 -8.46 -6.23 -25.38
N THR A 624 -7.69 -6.65 -26.39
CA THR A 624 -7.08 -5.77 -27.39
C THR A 624 -7.79 -5.89 -28.72
N LEU A 625 -8.17 -4.73 -29.28
CA LEU A 625 -8.59 -4.61 -30.68
C LEU A 625 -7.36 -4.86 -31.57
N LEU A 626 -7.42 -5.91 -32.38
CA LEU A 626 -6.31 -6.35 -33.24
C LEU A 626 -6.09 -5.43 -34.44
N ALA A 627 -7.07 -4.60 -34.80
CA ALA A 627 -6.97 -3.62 -35.87
C ALA A 627 -6.28 -2.33 -35.37
N PRO A 628 -5.09 -1.96 -35.92
CA PRO A 628 -4.47 -0.68 -35.58
C PRO A 628 -5.34 0.49 -36.05
N ILE A 629 -5.51 1.49 -35.21
CA ILE A 629 -6.23 2.73 -35.51
C ILE A 629 -5.23 3.84 -35.80
N GLN A 630 -5.35 4.52 -36.94
CA GLN A 630 -4.59 5.75 -37.18
C GLN A 630 -5.35 6.95 -36.59
N ILE A 631 -4.71 7.66 -35.66
CA ILE A 631 -5.31 8.81 -34.99
C ILE A 631 -5.51 9.98 -35.97
N LYS A 632 -6.74 10.51 -36.04
CA LYS A 632 -7.10 11.66 -36.88
C LYS A 632 -6.40 12.92 -36.39
N ALA A 633 -6.02 13.78 -37.32
CA ALA A 633 -5.33 15.03 -37.00
C ALA A 633 -6.21 16.06 -36.27
N ASN A 634 -7.52 16.11 -36.54
CA ASN A 634 -8.43 16.98 -35.79
C ASN A 634 -8.82 16.32 -34.45
N PRO A 635 -8.45 16.89 -33.28
CA PRO A 635 -8.76 16.33 -31.95
C PRO A 635 -10.25 16.08 -31.72
N ASP A 636 -11.13 16.97 -32.19
CA ASP A 636 -12.59 16.86 -32.04
C ASP A 636 -13.17 15.61 -32.71
N SER A 637 -12.44 15.06 -33.70
CA SER A 637 -12.78 13.85 -34.43
C SER A 637 -11.96 12.62 -34.01
N ALA A 638 -10.95 12.82 -33.16
CA ALA A 638 -10.07 11.79 -32.62
C ALA A 638 -10.60 11.26 -31.28
N THR A 639 -11.88 10.90 -31.25
CA THR A 639 -12.59 10.45 -30.04
C THR A 639 -12.99 8.98 -30.11
N MET A 640 -13.03 8.31 -28.96
CA MET A 640 -13.65 7.00 -28.78
C MET A 640 -14.91 7.16 -27.93
N ARG A 641 -15.97 6.43 -28.27
CA ARG A 641 -17.20 6.34 -27.48
C ARG A 641 -17.62 4.89 -27.32
N PHE A 642 -18.19 4.55 -26.18
CA PHE A 642 -18.83 3.26 -25.91
C PHE A 642 -19.79 3.41 -24.72
N ASP A 643 -20.73 2.49 -24.58
CA ASP A 643 -21.54 2.34 -23.38
C ASP A 643 -20.87 1.30 -22.45
N GLU A 644 -20.87 1.51 -21.13
CA GLU A 644 -20.24 0.59 -20.19
C GLU A 644 -20.99 0.42 -18.87
N ILE A 645 -20.63 -0.63 -18.13
CA ILE A 645 -21.02 -0.86 -16.73
C ILE A 645 -19.75 -1.24 -15.95
N VAL A 646 -19.37 -0.47 -14.94
CA VAL A 646 -18.19 -0.74 -14.09
C VAL A 646 -18.62 -1.06 -12.66
N LEU A 647 -18.49 -2.33 -12.27
CA LEU A 647 -18.79 -2.85 -10.93
C LEU A 647 -17.55 -3.56 -10.35
N VAL A 648 -16.52 -2.77 -10.05
CA VAL A 648 -15.22 -3.21 -9.49
C VAL A 648 -14.96 -2.52 -8.15
N GLU A 649 -14.03 -3.01 -7.32
CA GLU A 649 -13.83 -2.42 -5.98
C GLU A 649 -13.50 -0.92 -6.05
N PRO A 650 -14.24 -0.06 -5.30
CA PRO A 650 -13.86 1.33 -5.14
C PRO A 650 -12.67 1.46 -4.18
N GLY A 651 -11.66 2.22 -4.59
CA GLY A 651 -10.59 2.68 -3.69
C GLY A 651 -11.09 3.54 -2.53
N GLU A 652 -10.22 3.82 -1.56
CA GLU A 652 -10.54 4.68 -0.43
C GLU A 652 -10.91 6.12 -0.85
N ASP A 653 -11.67 6.82 0.01
CA ASP A 653 -12.07 8.21 -0.23
C ASP A 653 -10.85 9.13 -0.48
N GLY A 654 -10.77 9.68 -1.69
CA GLY A 654 -9.65 10.55 -2.10
C GLY A 654 -8.44 9.83 -2.69
N SER A 655 -8.48 8.50 -2.82
CA SER A 655 -7.48 7.73 -3.58
C SER A 655 -7.43 8.18 -5.05
N THR A 656 -6.26 8.02 -5.68
CA THR A 656 -6.04 8.42 -7.09
C THR A 656 -5.40 7.29 -7.89
N PHE A 657 -5.67 7.27 -9.20
CA PHE A 657 -5.16 6.24 -10.11
C PHE A 657 -3.64 6.06 -10.02
N GLY A 658 -3.20 4.85 -9.71
CA GLY A 658 -1.80 4.49 -9.49
C GLY A 658 -1.33 4.53 -8.03
N GLY A 659 -2.16 5.00 -7.10
CA GLY A 659 -1.92 4.90 -5.65
C GLY A 659 -2.34 3.55 -5.07
N VAL A 660 -1.70 3.13 -3.98
CA VAL A 660 -1.94 1.82 -3.34
C VAL A 660 -3.35 1.64 -2.75
N ASN A 661 -4.05 2.73 -2.44
CA ASN A 661 -5.43 2.70 -1.93
C ASN A 661 -6.47 2.82 -3.06
N PHE A 662 -6.06 2.71 -4.33
CA PHE A 662 -6.92 2.68 -5.51
C PHE A 662 -7.02 1.24 -6.02
N PHE A 663 -7.69 0.39 -5.24
CA PHE A 663 -7.65 -1.08 -5.29
C PHE A 663 -7.87 -1.63 -6.70
N ASP A 664 -9.13 -1.63 -7.16
CA ASP A 664 -9.49 -2.12 -8.49
C ASP A 664 -9.81 -0.99 -9.44
N TYR A 665 -9.59 -1.22 -10.74
CA TYR A 665 -9.92 -0.25 -11.76
C TYR A 665 -10.02 -0.85 -13.16
N VAL A 666 -10.70 -0.11 -14.03
CA VAL A 666 -10.72 -0.29 -15.48
C VAL A 666 -9.96 0.84 -16.15
N VAL A 667 -9.30 0.56 -17.28
CA VAL A 667 -8.55 1.56 -18.05
C VAL A 667 -8.54 1.22 -19.54
N VAL A 668 -8.53 2.26 -20.38
CA VAL A 668 -8.38 2.14 -21.85
C VAL A 668 -7.01 2.66 -22.24
N GLU A 669 -6.20 1.80 -22.86
CA GLU A 669 -4.78 2.03 -23.13
C GLU A 669 -4.50 1.93 -24.64
N GLY A 670 -3.56 2.74 -25.11
CA GLY A 670 -3.05 2.70 -26.48
C GLY A 670 -1.60 2.21 -26.54
N SER A 671 -1.19 1.63 -27.67
CA SER A 671 0.20 1.23 -27.91
C SER A 671 0.66 1.57 -29.33
N LYS A 672 1.82 2.23 -29.43
CA LYS A 672 2.44 2.67 -30.70
C LYS A 672 3.49 1.71 -31.26
N ASP A 673 3.77 0.64 -30.52
CA ASP A 673 4.84 -0.32 -30.79
C ASP A 673 4.31 -1.76 -30.80
N ASN A 674 3.12 -1.92 -31.39
CA ASN A 674 2.40 -3.19 -31.55
C ASN A 674 2.04 -3.90 -30.24
N GLY A 675 2.05 -3.22 -29.10
CA GLY A 675 1.66 -3.76 -27.80
C GLY A 675 2.81 -4.04 -26.83
N ARG A 676 4.02 -3.51 -27.07
CA ARG A 676 5.15 -3.65 -26.13
C ARG A 676 4.98 -2.70 -24.95
N ASN A 677 4.68 -1.43 -25.23
CA ASN A 677 4.37 -0.41 -24.24
C ASN A 677 2.92 0.04 -24.39
N TRP A 678 2.23 0.17 -23.26
CA TRP A 678 0.83 0.60 -23.18
C TRP A 678 0.74 1.87 -22.33
N LEU A 679 0.06 2.89 -22.85
CA LEU A 679 -0.14 4.16 -22.16
C LEU A 679 -1.64 4.49 -22.08
N PRO A 680 -2.14 5.02 -20.96
CA PRO A 680 -3.55 5.39 -20.84
C PRO A 680 -3.98 6.47 -21.83
N PHE A 681 -5.18 6.33 -22.40
CA PHE A 681 -5.89 7.45 -23.03
C PHE A 681 -6.55 8.36 -21.99
N LEU A 682 -6.95 7.79 -20.85
CA LEU A 682 -7.32 8.47 -19.61
C LEU A 682 -6.84 7.68 -18.39
N ASN A 683 -6.75 8.32 -17.24
CA ASN A 683 -6.52 7.64 -15.95
C ASN A 683 -7.55 6.52 -15.74
N GLY A 684 -7.13 5.42 -15.12
CA GLY A 684 -8.04 4.35 -14.72
C GLY A 684 -9.11 4.84 -13.73
N TYR A 685 -10.27 4.19 -13.77
CA TYR A 685 -11.46 4.55 -13.02
C TYR A 685 -12.16 3.29 -12.48
N ASN A 686 -12.99 3.43 -11.46
CA ASN A 686 -13.70 2.32 -10.81
C ASN A 686 -15.16 2.71 -10.55
N SER A 687 -15.88 1.94 -9.73
CA SER A 687 -17.30 2.20 -9.49
C SER A 687 -17.61 3.56 -8.84
N THR A 688 -16.62 4.29 -8.30
CA THR A 688 -16.82 5.68 -7.81
C THR A 688 -17.12 6.70 -8.92
N ASP A 689 -16.75 6.41 -10.18
CA ASP A 689 -16.94 7.32 -11.33
C ASP A 689 -18.42 7.65 -11.58
N GLN A 690 -19.35 6.77 -11.21
CA GLN A 690 -20.80 6.97 -11.37
C GLN A 690 -21.57 6.59 -10.10
N PRO A 691 -22.44 7.47 -9.56
CA PRO A 691 -23.20 7.18 -8.33
C PRO A 691 -24.03 5.89 -8.39
N ASP A 692 -24.60 5.56 -9.55
CA ASP A 692 -25.42 4.35 -9.74
C ASP A 692 -24.57 3.07 -9.66
N TRP A 693 -23.32 3.12 -10.14
CA TRP A 693 -22.38 2.00 -10.06
C TRP A 693 -21.90 1.79 -8.62
N LEU A 694 -21.47 2.85 -7.94
CA LEU A 694 -21.06 2.78 -6.53
C LEU A 694 -22.21 2.27 -5.63
N THR A 695 -23.43 2.76 -5.87
CA THR A 695 -24.64 2.30 -5.16
C THR A 695 -24.93 0.83 -5.44
N THR A 696 -24.80 0.40 -6.70
CA THR A 696 -25.04 -0.99 -7.09
C THR A 696 -23.99 -1.92 -6.49
N PHE A 697 -22.70 -1.61 -6.61
CA PHE A 697 -21.61 -2.40 -6.03
C PHE A 697 -21.81 -2.58 -4.52
N ASN A 698 -22.19 -1.51 -3.82
CA ASN A 698 -22.41 -1.54 -2.38
C ASN A 698 -23.76 -2.16 -1.94
N SER A 699 -24.68 -2.44 -2.88
CA SER A 699 -26.05 -2.87 -2.56
C SER A 699 -26.13 -4.26 -1.91
N ARG A 700 -25.19 -5.17 -2.24
CA ARG A 700 -25.22 -6.55 -1.77
C ARG A 700 -23.84 -7.18 -1.76
N PHE A 701 -23.44 -7.68 -0.59
CA PHE A 701 -22.19 -8.40 -0.39
C PHE A 701 -22.44 -9.82 0.15
N ALA A 702 -21.49 -10.72 -0.08
CA ALA A 702 -21.41 -12.04 0.56
C ALA A 702 -20.02 -12.24 1.18
N GLY A 703 -19.92 -13.14 2.17
CA GLY A 703 -18.68 -13.35 2.93
C GLY A 703 -18.53 -12.41 4.14
N ASN A 704 -17.40 -12.55 4.83
CA ASN A 704 -17.03 -11.76 6.01
C ASN A 704 -15.75 -10.97 5.69
N ILE A 705 -15.57 -9.78 6.26
CA ILE A 705 -14.40 -8.91 6.05
C ILE A 705 -13.09 -9.68 6.38
N PRO A 706 -12.02 -9.60 5.56
CA PRO A 706 -11.87 -8.79 4.35
C PRO A 706 -12.44 -9.46 3.09
N ASP A 707 -12.75 -10.77 3.13
CA ASP A 707 -13.22 -11.61 2.02
C ASP A 707 -14.70 -11.32 1.65
N ARG A 708 -15.12 -10.05 1.77
CA ARG A 708 -16.49 -9.57 1.62
C ARG A 708 -16.70 -9.07 0.19
N ASN A 709 -16.95 -9.99 -0.73
CA ASN A 709 -17.12 -9.71 -2.16
C ASN A 709 -18.50 -9.13 -2.48
N SER A 710 -18.56 -8.21 -3.46
CA SER A 710 -19.83 -7.73 -4.00
C SER A 710 -20.49 -8.82 -4.84
N VAL A 711 -21.76 -9.10 -4.55
CA VAL A 711 -22.60 -10.06 -5.29
C VAL A 711 -23.79 -9.36 -5.95
N ALA A 712 -23.67 -8.05 -6.15
CA ALA A 712 -24.51 -7.30 -7.06
C ALA A 712 -24.23 -7.72 -8.51
N VAL A 713 -25.18 -7.50 -9.42
CA VAL A 713 -25.06 -7.88 -10.84
C VAL A 713 -25.28 -6.67 -11.75
N GLY A 714 -24.53 -6.62 -12.85
CA GLY A 714 -24.77 -5.66 -13.92
C GLY A 714 -26.14 -5.86 -14.57
N THR A 715 -26.79 -4.76 -14.95
CA THR A 715 -28.07 -4.79 -15.70
C THR A 715 -28.04 -3.69 -16.77
N PRO A 716 -28.80 -3.80 -17.87
CA PRO A 716 -28.81 -2.79 -18.94
C PRO A 716 -29.15 -1.37 -18.47
N ALA A 717 -29.87 -1.21 -17.35
CA ALA A 717 -30.19 0.10 -16.77
C ALA A 717 -28.97 0.85 -16.20
N LEU A 718 -27.84 0.16 -16.00
CA LEU A 718 -26.60 0.72 -15.48
C LEU A 718 -25.65 1.22 -16.57
N TYR A 719 -25.97 1.01 -17.86
CA TYR A 719 -25.12 1.48 -18.96
C TYR A 719 -24.95 3.00 -18.93
N LYS A 720 -23.69 3.47 -18.95
CA LYS A 720 -23.34 4.88 -19.12
C LYS A 720 -22.44 5.04 -20.35
N ARG A 721 -22.68 6.11 -21.10
CA ARG A 721 -21.85 6.49 -22.26
C ARG A 721 -20.55 7.12 -21.78
N ARG A 722 -19.40 6.55 -22.12
CA ARG A 722 -18.10 7.24 -22.03
C ARG A 722 -17.70 7.84 -23.37
N GLU A 723 -17.00 8.97 -23.31
CA GLU A 723 -16.29 9.58 -24.42
C GLU A 723 -14.85 9.88 -24.00
N ILE A 724 -13.88 9.49 -24.83
CA ILE A 724 -12.45 9.57 -24.56
C ILE A 724 -11.78 10.28 -25.73
N SER A 725 -10.97 11.31 -25.48
CA SER A 725 -10.08 11.89 -26.50
C SER A 725 -8.84 11.01 -26.66
N LEU A 726 -8.59 10.50 -27.87
CA LEU A 726 -7.42 9.68 -28.18
C LEU A 726 -6.10 10.47 -28.11
N GLN A 727 -6.17 11.80 -28.14
CA GLN A 727 -5.02 12.71 -27.96
C GLN A 727 -4.98 13.33 -26.56
N GLY A 728 -6.00 13.10 -25.72
CA GLY A 728 -6.24 13.86 -24.49
C GLY A 728 -5.16 13.71 -23.40
N SER A 729 -4.49 12.55 -23.34
CA SER A 729 -3.37 12.32 -22.42
C SER A 729 -2.02 12.87 -22.91
N GLY A 730 -1.94 13.41 -24.14
CA GLY A 730 -0.71 13.86 -24.77
C GLY A 730 0.26 12.75 -25.22
N ALA A 731 0.06 11.51 -24.76
CA ALA A 731 0.88 10.35 -25.10
C ALA A 731 0.81 9.94 -26.59
N PHE A 732 -0.29 10.32 -27.27
CA PHE A 732 -0.56 9.97 -28.66
C PHE A 732 -0.85 11.22 -29.49
N GLN A 733 -0.36 11.21 -30.73
CA GLN A 733 -0.30 12.36 -31.62
C GLN A 733 -1.07 12.10 -32.93
N PRO A 734 -1.45 13.15 -33.68
CA PRO A 734 -1.94 13.03 -35.04
C PRO A 734 -1.13 12.07 -35.93
N ASN A 735 -1.83 11.12 -36.55
CA ASN A 735 -1.29 10.05 -37.41
C ASN A 735 -0.52 8.93 -36.71
N ASP A 736 -0.39 8.92 -35.38
CA ASP A 736 0.08 7.74 -34.67
C ASP A 736 -0.84 6.54 -34.99
N GLN A 737 -0.24 5.39 -35.31
CA GLN A 737 -0.96 4.12 -35.47
C GLN A 737 -0.94 3.39 -34.13
N VAL A 738 -2.11 3.19 -33.53
CA VAL A 738 -2.25 2.63 -32.18
C VAL A 738 -3.05 1.34 -32.18
N LEU A 739 -2.55 0.32 -31.47
CA LEU A 739 -3.42 -0.71 -30.92
C LEU A 739 -4.16 -0.16 -29.70
N ILE A 740 -5.36 -0.67 -29.45
CA ILE A 740 -6.24 -0.20 -28.37
C ILE A 740 -6.61 -1.40 -27.50
N ARG A 741 -6.45 -1.26 -26.19
CA ARG A 741 -6.72 -2.31 -25.20
C ARG A 741 -7.61 -1.79 -24.07
N PHE A 742 -8.59 -2.61 -23.72
CA PHE A 742 -9.34 -2.52 -22.48
C PHE A 742 -8.64 -3.38 -21.43
N ARG A 743 -8.33 -2.84 -20.25
CA ARG A 743 -7.74 -3.56 -19.13
C ARG A 743 -8.57 -3.37 -17.86
N LEU A 744 -8.85 -4.47 -17.17
CA LEU A 744 -9.35 -4.46 -15.79
C LEU A 744 -8.22 -4.99 -14.90
N PHE A 745 -7.94 -4.25 -13.83
CA PHE A 745 -7.01 -4.59 -12.78
C PHE A 745 -7.79 -4.92 -11.51
N ALA A 746 -7.39 -6.00 -10.85
CA ALA A 746 -7.94 -6.41 -9.57
C ALA A 746 -6.86 -6.76 -8.55
N ASP A 747 -7.07 -6.38 -7.29
CA ASP A 747 -6.25 -6.72 -6.12
C ASP A 747 -6.72 -8.03 -5.45
N GLN A 748 -6.00 -8.49 -4.42
CA GLN A 748 -6.22 -9.79 -3.76
C GLN A 748 -7.50 -9.95 -2.90
N LEU A 749 -8.23 -8.90 -2.52
CA LEU A 749 -9.24 -8.98 -1.45
C LEU A 749 -10.69 -9.02 -1.93
N VAL A 750 -11.17 -8.03 -2.67
CA VAL A 750 -12.61 -7.86 -2.93
C VAL A 750 -12.90 -7.77 -4.41
N TYR A 751 -13.57 -8.79 -4.96
CA TYR A 751 -14.13 -8.72 -6.30
C TYR A 751 -15.61 -8.27 -6.29
N GLY A 752 -16.08 -7.93 -7.49
CA GLY A 752 -17.48 -7.66 -7.81
C GLY A 752 -17.89 -8.28 -9.14
N TRP A 753 -18.88 -7.68 -9.78
CA TRP A 753 -19.37 -8.20 -11.06
C TRP A 753 -18.34 -8.01 -12.18
N GLY A 754 -17.71 -6.83 -12.32
CA GLY A 754 -16.69 -6.55 -13.33
C GLY A 754 -17.07 -5.48 -14.33
N TRP A 755 -16.62 -5.62 -15.58
CA TRP A 755 -16.78 -4.61 -16.63
C TRP A 755 -17.51 -5.16 -17.85
N ALA A 756 -18.48 -4.38 -18.36
CA ALA A 756 -19.09 -4.59 -19.67
C ALA A 756 -18.88 -3.36 -20.56
N ILE A 757 -18.65 -3.57 -21.86
CA ILE A 757 -18.43 -2.53 -22.88
C ILE A 757 -19.25 -2.87 -24.13
N ASP A 758 -20.06 -1.93 -24.59
CA ASP A 758 -20.94 -2.05 -25.75
C ASP A 758 -20.90 -0.80 -26.65
N ASN A 759 -21.46 -0.89 -27.86
CA ASN A 759 -21.61 0.21 -28.83
C ASN A 759 -20.31 0.98 -29.09
N LEU A 760 -19.19 0.25 -29.18
CA LEU A 760 -17.86 0.81 -29.39
C LEU A 760 -17.79 1.52 -30.74
N GLN A 761 -17.39 2.79 -30.71
CA GLN A 761 -17.22 3.69 -31.84
C GLN A 761 -15.90 4.44 -31.70
N ILE A 762 -15.00 4.30 -32.67
CA ILE A 762 -13.68 4.94 -32.67
C ILE A 762 -13.57 5.86 -33.88
N GLN A 763 -13.38 7.15 -33.61
CA GLN A 763 -13.26 8.27 -34.55
C GLN A 763 -14.46 8.44 -35.49
N ILE A 764 -15.63 7.92 -35.10
CA ILE A 764 -16.89 8.12 -35.79
C ILE A 764 -17.53 9.41 -35.25
N PRO A 765 -17.91 10.36 -36.13
CA PRO A 765 -18.63 11.55 -35.69
C PRO A 765 -19.88 11.17 -34.89
N PRO A 766 -20.22 11.91 -33.82
CA PRO A 766 -21.52 11.70 -33.18
C PRO A 766 -22.62 11.99 -34.21
N PRO A 767 -23.82 11.40 -34.04
CA PRO A 767 -24.99 11.89 -34.76
C PRO A 767 -25.07 13.41 -34.57
N PRO A 768 -25.36 14.20 -35.62
CA PRO A 768 -25.46 15.65 -35.46
C PRO A 768 -26.48 15.96 -34.36
N PRO A 769 -26.16 16.86 -33.41
CA PRO A 769 -27.09 17.18 -32.34
C PRO A 769 -28.41 17.63 -32.96
N VAL A 770 -29.52 17.06 -32.48
CA VAL A 770 -30.86 17.52 -32.84
C VAL A 770 -31.04 18.89 -32.20
N LEU A 771 -30.55 19.92 -32.89
CA LEU A 771 -30.71 21.32 -32.50
C LEU A 771 -32.21 21.61 -32.44
N ALA A 772 -32.73 21.75 -31.22
CA ALA A 772 -34.11 22.13 -30.95
C ALA A 772 -34.35 23.63 -31.23
N THR A 773 -33.90 24.11 -32.39
CA THR A 773 -33.95 25.50 -32.84
C THR A 773 -34.71 25.65 -34.15
N ALA A 774 -35.89 25.03 -34.20
CA ALA A 774 -37.08 25.49 -34.92
C ALA A 774 -38.28 24.64 -34.47
N GLU A 775 -39.40 25.25 -34.04
CA GLU A 775 -40.68 24.60 -34.34
C GLU A 775 -40.73 24.50 -35.88
N PRO A 776 -41.06 23.33 -36.47
CA PRO A 776 -41.12 23.24 -37.92
C PRO A 776 -42.13 24.27 -38.43
N VAL A 777 -41.64 25.22 -39.25
CA VAL A 777 -42.49 26.21 -39.91
C VAL A 777 -43.43 25.43 -40.80
N ASN A 778 -44.67 25.23 -40.33
CA ASN A 778 -45.65 24.46 -41.07
C ASN A 778 -45.97 25.25 -42.36
N PRO A 779 -45.75 24.67 -43.55
CA PRO A 779 -45.92 25.40 -44.82
C PRO A 779 -47.36 25.89 -45.04
N ALA A 780 -48.33 25.38 -44.29
CA ALA A 780 -49.70 25.86 -44.25
C ALA A 780 -49.91 27.18 -43.47
N GLY A 781 -48.98 27.57 -42.59
CA GLY A 781 -49.07 28.78 -41.76
C GLY A 781 -48.80 28.57 -40.27
N THR A 782 -49.05 29.61 -39.47
CA THR A 782 -48.91 29.59 -38.00
C THR A 782 -50.26 29.46 -37.31
N LEU A 783 -50.30 28.79 -36.15
CA LEU A 783 -51.48 28.60 -35.31
C LEU A 783 -51.13 28.78 -33.83
N SER A 784 -51.79 29.73 -33.18
CA SER A 784 -51.72 30.02 -31.76
C SER A 784 -53.08 29.86 -31.10
N VAL A 785 -53.10 29.28 -29.89
CA VAL A 785 -54.31 29.08 -29.09
C VAL A 785 -54.06 29.58 -27.68
N TYR A 786 -54.89 30.50 -27.19
CA TYR A 786 -54.72 31.16 -25.88
C TYR A 786 -56.07 31.50 -25.22
N PRO A 787 -56.24 31.38 -23.89
CA PRO A 787 -55.27 30.83 -22.93
C PRO A 787 -55.11 29.32 -23.10
N ASN A 788 -53.94 28.82 -22.71
CA ASN A 788 -53.61 27.39 -22.71
C ASN A 788 -52.60 27.17 -21.56
N PRO A 789 -53.02 26.67 -20.38
CA PRO A 789 -54.28 25.96 -20.12
C PRO A 789 -55.55 26.83 -20.21
N VAL A 790 -56.67 26.19 -20.59
CA VAL A 790 -57.99 26.82 -20.73
C VAL A 790 -58.76 26.70 -19.42
N VAL A 791 -59.00 27.83 -18.76
CA VAL A 791 -59.73 27.87 -17.48
C VAL A 791 -61.21 28.18 -17.67
N ASN A 792 -61.53 29.24 -18.41
CA ASN A 792 -62.92 29.76 -18.53
C ASN A 792 -63.71 29.15 -19.70
N GLY A 793 -63.33 27.96 -20.16
CA GLY A 793 -64.00 27.25 -21.27
C GLY A 793 -63.88 27.88 -22.67
N LEU A 794 -63.40 29.11 -22.83
CA LEU A 794 -63.20 29.75 -24.13
C LEU A 794 -61.71 29.81 -24.50
N VAL A 795 -61.38 29.41 -25.73
CA VAL A 795 -60.06 29.68 -26.34
C VAL A 795 -60.17 30.67 -27.49
N ARG A 796 -59.22 31.59 -27.57
CA ARG A 796 -58.97 32.36 -28.79
C ARG A 796 -58.01 31.58 -29.68
N ILE A 797 -58.35 31.54 -30.96
CA ILE A 797 -57.53 30.96 -32.03
C ILE A 797 -57.08 32.11 -32.91
N ASP A 798 -55.77 32.34 -32.95
CA ASP A 798 -55.12 33.26 -33.90
C ASP A 798 -54.27 32.42 -34.85
N ALA A 799 -54.58 32.46 -36.15
CA ALA A 799 -53.80 31.76 -37.18
C ALA A 799 -53.51 32.68 -38.38
N GLN A 800 -52.35 32.46 -38.99
CA GLN A 800 -51.90 33.16 -40.18
C GLN A 800 -51.50 32.12 -41.23
N LEU A 801 -52.39 31.90 -42.20
CA LEU A 801 -52.22 30.97 -43.30
C LEU A 801 -51.28 31.54 -44.37
N THR A 802 -50.69 30.66 -45.17
CA THR A 802 -49.84 31.03 -46.32
C THR A 802 -50.62 31.25 -47.62
N THR A 803 -51.85 30.73 -47.72
CA THR A 803 -52.77 30.89 -48.87
C THR A 803 -54.11 31.43 -48.38
N ALA A 804 -54.75 32.28 -49.19
CA ALA A 804 -56.06 32.85 -48.86
C ALA A 804 -57.18 31.82 -49.03
N VAL A 805 -58.12 31.80 -48.08
CA VAL A 805 -59.29 30.90 -48.08
C VAL A 805 -60.56 31.67 -47.74
N THR A 806 -61.71 31.15 -48.16
CA THR A 806 -63.04 31.71 -47.84
C THR A 806 -63.68 31.07 -46.61
N GLU A 807 -63.21 29.90 -46.19
CA GLU A 807 -63.68 29.19 -44.99
C GLU A 807 -62.60 28.31 -44.37
N ALA A 808 -62.76 27.99 -43.08
CA ALA A 808 -61.92 27.03 -42.37
C ALA A 808 -62.74 26.26 -41.32
N GLY A 809 -62.45 24.98 -41.13
CA GLY A 809 -63.00 24.13 -40.07
C GLY A 809 -62.08 24.09 -38.85
N VAL A 810 -62.59 24.46 -37.68
CA VAL A 810 -61.95 24.24 -36.38
C VAL A 810 -62.58 22.99 -35.75
N SER A 811 -61.75 22.08 -35.25
CA SER A 811 -62.19 20.89 -34.51
C SER A 811 -61.30 20.63 -33.29
N VAL A 812 -61.87 20.00 -32.26
CA VAL A 812 -61.14 19.57 -31.06
C VAL A 812 -61.29 18.06 -30.89
N GLN A 813 -60.17 17.37 -30.72
CA GLN A 813 -60.08 15.91 -30.65
C GLN A 813 -59.47 15.44 -29.32
N ASN A 814 -59.88 14.27 -28.83
CA ASN A 814 -59.20 13.61 -27.71
C ASN A 814 -57.92 12.89 -28.16
N ALA A 815 -57.17 12.32 -27.22
CA ALA A 815 -55.94 11.58 -27.49
C ALA A 815 -56.13 10.31 -28.36
N ALA A 816 -57.37 9.82 -28.51
CA ALA A 816 -57.72 8.72 -29.42
C ALA A 816 -58.14 9.21 -30.83
N GLY A 817 -57.99 10.51 -31.13
CA GLY A 817 -58.33 11.11 -32.43
C GLY A 817 -59.82 11.33 -32.67
N GLN A 818 -60.69 11.07 -31.70
CA GLN A 818 -62.13 11.28 -31.84
C GLN A 818 -62.46 12.77 -31.76
N THR A 819 -63.12 13.31 -32.78
CA THR A 819 -63.62 14.70 -32.79
C THR A 819 -64.77 14.86 -31.80
N LEU A 820 -64.57 15.71 -30.79
CA LEU A 820 -65.56 16.00 -29.75
C LEU A 820 -66.39 17.26 -30.05
N ARG A 821 -65.83 18.21 -30.81
CA ARG A 821 -66.52 19.43 -31.27
C ARG A 821 -65.90 19.90 -32.58
N GLN A 822 -66.73 20.46 -33.45
CA GLN A 822 -66.31 21.06 -34.72
C GLN A 822 -67.18 22.28 -35.06
N GLN A 823 -66.60 23.27 -35.73
CA GLN A 823 -67.26 24.47 -36.23
C GLN A 823 -66.57 24.96 -37.51
N THR A 824 -67.34 25.32 -38.53
CA THR A 824 -66.82 26.03 -39.71
C THR A 824 -66.94 27.54 -39.49
N ILE A 825 -65.91 28.28 -39.89
CA ILE A 825 -65.83 29.74 -39.84
C ILE A 825 -65.56 30.30 -41.24
N SER A 826 -66.23 31.39 -41.60
CA SER A 826 -65.91 32.15 -42.80
C SER A 826 -64.62 32.95 -42.58
N VAL A 827 -63.77 33.01 -43.60
CA VAL A 827 -62.45 33.64 -43.57
C VAL A 827 -62.34 34.65 -44.70
N SER A 828 -61.65 35.77 -44.46
CA SER A 828 -61.36 36.77 -45.48
C SER A 828 -59.85 36.95 -45.59
N GLY A 829 -59.27 36.38 -46.64
CA GLY A 829 -57.82 36.38 -46.87
C GLY A 829 -57.11 35.28 -46.09
N THR A 830 -55.97 35.62 -45.47
CA THR A 830 -55.02 34.67 -44.87
C THR A 830 -55.06 34.62 -43.34
N THR A 831 -55.78 35.53 -42.69
CA THR A 831 -55.74 35.68 -41.22
C THR A 831 -57.04 35.20 -40.59
N ILE A 832 -56.92 34.37 -39.56
CA ILE A 832 -58.05 33.87 -38.77
C ILE A 832 -57.87 34.35 -37.33
N LYS A 833 -58.89 35.02 -36.79
CA LYS A 833 -58.99 35.39 -35.38
C LYS A 833 -60.40 35.08 -34.91
N THR A 834 -60.56 34.01 -34.15
CA THR A 834 -61.88 33.57 -33.65
C THR A 834 -61.81 33.13 -32.20
N GLN A 835 -62.96 32.97 -31.56
CA GLN A 835 -63.10 32.25 -30.31
C GLN A 835 -63.80 30.91 -30.54
N PHE A 836 -63.37 29.88 -29.83
CA PHE A 836 -63.94 28.55 -29.87
C PHE A 836 -64.20 28.08 -28.44
N ASP A 837 -65.40 27.58 -28.18
CA ASP A 837 -65.83 27.13 -26.87
C ASP A 837 -65.48 25.64 -26.66
N VAL A 838 -64.82 25.35 -25.56
CA VAL A 838 -64.42 24.03 -25.06
C VAL A 838 -64.94 23.78 -23.63
N GLY A 839 -65.77 24.66 -23.07
CA GLY A 839 -66.23 24.59 -21.68
C GLY A 839 -67.06 23.35 -21.34
N GLN A 840 -67.66 22.70 -22.33
CA GLN A 840 -68.35 21.41 -22.16
C GLN A 840 -67.40 20.21 -22.06
N LEU A 841 -66.11 20.35 -22.41
CA LEU A 841 -65.13 19.26 -22.32
C LEU A 841 -64.68 19.05 -20.85
N PRO A 842 -64.44 17.81 -20.39
CA PRO A 842 -63.78 17.53 -19.11
C PRO A 842 -62.35 18.08 -19.05
N SER A 843 -61.79 18.28 -17.85
CA SER A 843 -60.37 18.61 -17.69
C SER A 843 -59.49 17.52 -18.31
N GLY A 844 -58.51 17.91 -19.13
CA GLY A 844 -57.70 16.95 -19.89
C GLY A 844 -56.95 17.58 -21.07
N LEU A 845 -56.09 16.77 -21.70
CA LEU A 845 -55.31 17.16 -22.88
C LEU A 845 -56.07 16.82 -24.18
N TYR A 846 -56.25 17.83 -25.03
CA TYR A 846 -56.91 17.73 -26.32
C TYR A 846 -56.01 18.26 -27.44
N PHE A 847 -56.40 17.98 -28.68
CA PHE A 847 -55.75 18.50 -29.88
C PHE A 847 -56.76 19.37 -30.65
N LEU A 848 -56.45 20.65 -30.79
CA LEU A 848 -57.23 21.58 -31.61
C LEU A 848 -56.64 21.61 -33.02
N LYS A 849 -57.43 21.16 -33.99
CA LYS A 849 -57.08 21.10 -35.41
C LYS A 849 -57.86 22.17 -36.18
N LEU A 850 -57.13 23.03 -36.89
CA LEU A 850 -57.64 23.98 -37.87
C LEU A 850 -57.37 23.42 -39.27
N GLN A 851 -58.40 23.31 -40.11
CA GLN A 851 -58.29 22.83 -41.49
C GLN A 851 -58.89 23.87 -42.45
N ALA A 852 -58.13 24.28 -43.47
CA ALA A 852 -58.47 25.37 -44.38
C ALA A 852 -58.06 25.00 -45.82
N GLY A 853 -58.98 24.42 -46.59
CA GLY A 853 -58.60 23.67 -47.80
C GLY A 853 -57.67 22.51 -47.44
N ASP A 854 -56.53 22.41 -48.13
CA ASP A 854 -55.49 21.40 -47.87
C ASP A 854 -54.61 21.73 -46.65
N ALA A 855 -54.64 22.98 -46.15
CA ALA A 855 -53.88 23.39 -44.98
C ALA A 855 -54.43 22.75 -43.70
N VAL A 856 -53.59 22.00 -42.97
CA VAL A 856 -53.92 21.45 -41.65
C VAL A 856 -52.89 21.92 -40.62
N LEU A 857 -53.37 22.69 -39.64
CA LEU A 857 -52.61 23.15 -38.47
C LEU A 857 -53.19 22.49 -37.22
N THR A 858 -52.35 22.12 -36.24
CA THR A 858 -52.81 21.51 -34.99
C THR A 858 -51.97 21.99 -33.81
N LYS A 859 -52.62 22.31 -32.68
CA LYS A 859 -51.94 22.66 -31.41
C LYS A 859 -52.56 21.87 -30.26
N LYS A 860 -51.73 21.47 -29.29
CA LYS A 860 -52.18 20.85 -28.03
C LYS A 860 -52.90 21.90 -27.18
N VAL A 861 -54.02 21.54 -26.58
CA VAL A 861 -54.83 22.41 -25.71
C VAL A 861 -55.15 21.64 -24.43
N LEU A 862 -54.71 22.15 -23.28
CA LEU A 862 -55.03 21.58 -21.97
C LEU A 862 -56.24 22.31 -21.39
N VAL A 863 -57.36 21.63 -21.19
CA VAL A 863 -58.53 22.20 -20.51
C VAL A 863 -58.41 21.89 -19.02
N THR A 864 -58.60 22.90 -18.16
CA THR A 864 -58.51 22.81 -16.70
C THR A 864 -59.69 23.56 -16.09
N LYS A 865 -60.68 22.82 -15.59
CA LYS A 865 -61.80 23.36 -14.79
C LYS A 865 -61.42 23.54 -13.34
#